data_AF-A0A7L3HT77-F1
#
_entry.id   AF-A0A7L3HT77-F1
#
_cell.length_a   1.000
_cell.length_b   1.000
_cell.length_c   1.000
_cell.angle_alpha   90.00
_cell.angle_beta   90.00
_cell.angle_gamma   90.00
#
_symmetry.space_group_name_H-M   'P 1'
#
loop_
_entity.id
_entity.type
_entity.pdbx_description
1 polymer ?
#
loop_
_entity_poly.entity_id
_entity_poly.type
_entity_poly.pdbx_seq_one_letter_code
_entity_poly.pdbx_strand_id
1 'polypeptide(L)'
;MAFGALLPCEECKGQFVFKSDAYYCSGDITAWTKCVAKTQTPNRKDWVIPKEFREIPYLKKFKCKKQDRVFPPNAATVNSVPPPSASAPLSETVSAPRDKPLTNMKILVVGKLSKNKEEVKSIVEDLGGKMTTTANKATLCISTQKDVEKMSKKMEEVKEAKVRVVSEAFLQDVKSSSKDFQELVSLHALSPWGAEVKMEHEEMAVDGKSSKPPSTKSAGKVKEEQGPSKSEKKMKLTVKGGAAVDPDSGLEDSAHVFEKGGKIFSATLGLVDIVKGTNSYYKLQLLEDDRENRYWVFRSWGRVGTIIGSNKLEQMPSKEDAIEHFLNLYEEKTGNSWHSKNFTKYPKKFYPLEIDYGQDEEAVRKLTVGAGTKSKLAKPIQDLIKMIFDVESMKKAMVEFEIDLQKMPLGKLSKRQIQSAYSILNEVQQAVSDSGSESQILDLSNRFYTLIPHDFGMKKPPLLNNLEYIQAKVQMLDNLLDIEVAYSLLRGGNDDGDKDPIDINYEKLKTDIKVVDKDSEEAKIIKQYVKNTHAATHNAYDLKVVDIFRIEREGESQRYKPFKQLHNRQLLWHGSRTTNFAGILSQGLRIAPPEAPVTGYMFGKGIYFADMVSKSANYCHTSQADPIGLVLLGEVALGNMYELKNASHITKLPKGKHSVKGLGKTAPDPTATTTLGGVEVPLGNGISTGINDTCLLYNEYIVYDVAQVNLKYLLKLKFNYKTSLW
;
A
#
# COMPACT_ATOMS: atom_id res chain seq x y z
N MET A 1 -19.53 -46.02 -9.06
CA MET A 1 -20.91 -46.47 -8.76
C MET A 1 -21.37 -46.13 -7.34
N ALA A 2 -20.62 -46.47 -6.28
CA ALA A 2 -21.07 -46.30 -4.88
C ALA A 2 -21.44 -44.85 -4.47
N PHE A 3 -20.71 -43.84 -4.99
CA PHE A 3 -20.93 -42.45 -4.61
C PHE A 3 -21.75 -41.64 -5.63
N GLY A 4 -22.08 -42.18 -6.81
CA GLY A 4 -22.65 -41.36 -7.90
C GLY A 4 -21.66 -40.37 -8.55
N ALA A 5 -22.13 -39.62 -9.55
CA ALA A 5 -21.33 -38.64 -10.29
C ALA A 5 -21.39 -37.26 -9.63
N LEU A 6 -20.24 -36.64 -9.41
CA LEU A 6 -20.13 -35.31 -8.80
C LEU A 6 -20.72 -34.25 -9.74
N LEU A 7 -21.61 -33.41 -9.21
CA LEU A 7 -22.07 -32.23 -9.93
C LEU A 7 -20.95 -31.18 -10.01
N PRO A 8 -20.98 -30.30 -11.02
CA PRO A 8 -20.05 -29.18 -11.11
C PRO A 8 -20.14 -28.26 -9.89
N CYS A 9 -19.01 -27.62 -9.57
CA CYS A 9 -18.92 -26.61 -8.52
C CYS A 9 -19.93 -25.50 -8.76
N GLU A 10 -20.66 -25.10 -7.73
CA GLU A 10 -21.70 -24.09 -7.87
C GLU A 10 -21.10 -22.70 -8.15
N GLU A 11 -19.92 -22.42 -7.59
CA GLU A 11 -19.19 -21.15 -7.72
C GLU A 11 -18.60 -20.93 -9.12
N CYS A 12 -17.91 -21.93 -9.69
CA CYS A 12 -17.16 -21.75 -10.94
C CYS A 12 -17.52 -22.73 -12.06
N LYS A 13 -18.48 -23.63 -11.82
CA LYS A 13 -18.85 -24.74 -12.73
C LYS A 13 -17.70 -25.70 -13.06
N GLY A 14 -16.59 -25.62 -12.35
CA GLY A 14 -15.47 -26.56 -12.44
C GLY A 14 -15.79 -27.92 -11.82
N GLN A 15 -14.93 -28.91 -12.03
CA GLN A 15 -15.16 -30.25 -11.52
C GLN A 15 -14.55 -30.44 -10.12
N PHE A 16 -15.32 -31.01 -9.19
CA PHE A 16 -14.78 -31.47 -7.91
C PHE A 16 -13.95 -32.73 -8.09
N VAL A 17 -12.78 -32.76 -7.45
CA VAL A 17 -11.88 -33.91 -7.43
C VAL A 17 -11.62 -34.29 -5.97
N PHE A 18 -11.82 -35.56 -5.65
CA PHE A 18 -11.47 -36.10 -4.34
C PHE A 18 -9.95 -36.10 -4.17
N LYS A 19 -9.46 -35.65 -3.02
CA LYS A 19 -8.04 -35.79 -2.64
C LYS A 19 -7.87 -36.72 -1.45
N SER A 20 -7.82 -36.17 -0.24
CA SER A 20 -7.57 -36.91 1.00
C SER A 20 -8.69 -36.70 2.01
N ASP A 21 -8.96 -35.44 2.35
CA ASP A 21 -9.83 -35.01 3.44
C ASP A 21 -11.14 -34.36 2.97
N ALA A 22 -11.24 -34.07 1.67
CA ALA A 22 -12.40 -33.45 1.05
C ALA A 22 -12.36 -33.56 -0.49
N TYR A 23 -13.42 -33.08 -1.11
CA TYR A 23 -13.49 -32.76 -2.53
C TYR A 23 -13.08 -31.31 -2.76
N TYR A 24 -12.13 -31.10 -3.67
CA TYR A 24 -11.59 -29.79 -4.02
C TYR A 24 -11.99 -29.45 -5.44
N CYS A 25 -12.47 -28.23 -5.67
CA CYS A 25 -12.73 -27.77 -7.02
C CYS A 25 -11.41 -27.65 -7.81
N SER A 26 -11.42 -28.10 -9.06
CA SER A 26 -10.29 -28.00 -9.97
C SER A 26 -10.40 -26.82 -10.95
N GLY A 27 -11.55 -26.16 -11.01
CA GLY A 27 -11.80 -25.02 -11.89
C GLY A 27 -11.24 -23.70 -11.38
N ASP A 28 -11.46 -22.66 -12.17
CA ASP A 28 -11.04 -21.29 -11.90
C ASP A 28 -12.29 -20.39 -11.86
N ILE A 29 -12.38 -19.48 -10.89
CA ILE A 29 -13.51 -18.53 -10.78
C ILE A 29 -13.45 -17.55 -11.95
N THR A 30 -12.24 -17.08 -12.25
CA THR A 30 -11.93 -16.26 -13.42
C THR A 30 -10.56 -16.68 -13.97
N ALA A 31 -10.12 -16.07 -15.06
CA ALA A 31 -8.76 -16.26 -15.57
C ALA A 31 -7.64 -15.76 -14.62
N TRP A 32 -7.99 -15.05 -13.55
CA TRP A 32 -7.08 -14.53 -12.53
C TRP A 32 -7.03 -15.43 -11.30
N THR A 33 -8.12 -16.13 -10.99
CA THR A 33 -8.33 -16.71 -9.66
C THR A 33 -8.79 -18.14 -9.71
N LYS A 34 -8.05 -19.00 -9.02
CA LYS A 34 -8.40 -20.41 -8.86
C LYS A 34 -9.56 -20.55 -7.88
N CYS A 35 -10.51 -21.43 -8.18
CA CYS A 35 -11.59 -21.75 -7.26
C CYS A 35 -11.04 -22.48 -6.03
N VAL A 36 -11.43 -21.99 -4.85
CA VAL A 36 -11.02 -22.54 -3.54
C VAL A 36 -12.11 -23.41 -2.91
N ALA A 37 -13.25 -23.60 -3.59
CA ALA A 37 -14.35 -24.40 -3.08
C ALA A 37 -13.89 -25.79 -2.63
N LYS A 38 -14.22 -26.10 -1.38
CA LYS A 38 -13.92 -27.36 -0.70
C LYS A 38 -15.19 -27.85 -0.03
N THR A 39 -15.53 -29.12 -0.22
CA THR A 39 -16.67 -29.75 0.46
C THR A 39 -16.41 -31.23 0.74
N GLN A 40 -16.91 -31.74 1.86
CA GLN A 40 -16.94 -33.17 2.16
C GLN A 40 -18.18 -33.85 1.58
N THR A 41 -19.25 -33.08 1.35
CA THR A 41 -20.57 -33.53 0.91
C THR A 41 -20.94 -32.89 -0.42
N PRO A 42 -20.21 -33.17 -1.52
CA PRO A 42 -20.51 -32.57 -2.82
C PRO A 42 -21.86 -33.09 -3.35
N ASN A 43 -22.60 -32.22 -4.04
CA ASN A 43 -23.84 -32.58 -4.71
C ASN A 43 -23.59 -33.58 -5.84
N ARG A 44 -24.51 -34.54 -6.02
CA ARG A 44 -24.29 -35.69 -6.93
C ARG A 44 -25.51 -36.10 -7.73
N LYS A 45 -25.28 -36.47 -8.99
CA LYS A 45 -26.27 -37.17 -9.82
C LYS A 45 -26.14 -38.68 -9.66
N ASP A 46 -27.28 -39.37 -9.71
CA ASP A 46 -27.33 -40.82 -9.67
C ASP A 46 -26.57 -41.45 -10.83
N TRP A 47 -25.88 -42.55 -10.53
CA TRP A 47 -25.21 -43.34 -11.54
C TRP A 47 -26.24 -44.13 -12.35
N VAL A 48 -26.33 -43.85 -13.65
CA VAL A 48 -27.25 -44.54 -14.57
C VAL A 48 -26.44 -45.52 -15.43
N ILE A 49 -26.88 -46.77 -15.48
CA ILE A 49 -26.24 -47.81 -16.31
C ILE A 49 -26.72 -47.63 -17.77
N PRO A 50 -25.80 -47.40 -18.73
CA PRO A 50 -26.13 -47.32 -20.15
C PRO A 50 -26.81 -48.60 -20.64
N LYS A 51 -27.68 -48.47 -21.66
CA LYS A 51 -28.52 -49.59 -22.13
C LYS A 51 -27.69 -50.78 -22.63
N GLU A 52 -26.53 -50.52 -23.23
CA GLU A 52 -25.59 -51.53 -23.75
C GLU A 52 -25.06 -52.49 -22.66
N PHE A 53 -24.91 -52.02 -21.42
CA PHE A 53 -24.39 -52.86 -20.33
C PHE A 53 -25.47 -53.66 -19.59
N ARG A 54 -26.73 -53.64 -20.06
CA ARG A 54 -27.84 -54.38 -19.44
C ARG A 54 -27.88 -55.86 -19.83
N GLU A 55 -27.01 -56.29 -20.72
CA GLU A 55 -26.78 -57.70 -21.04
C GLU A 55 -26.26 -58.47 -19.83
N ILE A 56 -25.53 -57.79 -18.94
CA ILE A 56 -25.07 -58.33 -17.66
C ILE A 56 -26.26 -58.35 -16.69
N PRO A 57 -26.75 -59.54 -16.25
CA PRO A 57 -27.97 -59.65 -15.45
C PRO A 57 -27.94 -58.87 -14.13
N TYR A 58 -26.76 -58.74 -13.53
CA TYR A 58 -26.52 -57.93 -12.34
C TYR A 58 -26.75 -56.43 -12.61
N LEU A 59 -26.16 -55.89 -13.67
CA LEU A 59 -26.26 -54.48 -14.03
C LEU A 59 -27.67 -54.08 -14.48
N LYS A 60 -28.44 -55.01 -15.05
CA LYS A 60 -29.86 -54.82 -15.39
C LYS A 60 -30.75 -54.57 -14.16
N LYS A 61 -30.39 -55.14 -13.00
CA LYS A 61 -31.15 -55.02 -11.73
C LYS A 61 -30.51 -54.05 -10.74
N PHE A 62 -29.33 -53.51 -11.03
CA PHE A 62 -28.61 -52.64 -10.12
C PHE A 62 -29.33 -51.29 -9.94
N LYS A 63 -29.64 -50.96 -8.69
CA LYS A 63 -30.14 -49.63 -8.27
C LYS A 63 -29.03 -48.93 -7.48
N CYS A 64 -28.55 -47.80 -7.99
CA CYS A 64 -27.56 -46.99 -7.28
C CYS A 64 -28.18 -46.46 -5.98
N LYS A 65 -27.58 -46.78 -4.82
CA LYS A 65 -27.87 -46.13 -3.55
C LYS A 65 -26.74 -45.15 -3.27
N LYS A 66 -27.03 -43.85 -3.21
CA LYS A 66 -26.02 -42.84 -2.87
C LYS A 66 -25.53 -43.10 -1.44
N GLN A 67 -24.22 -43.20 -1.29
CA GLN A 67 -23.54 -43.23 -0.01
C GLN A 67 -22.66 -41.99 0.09
N ASP A 68 -22.52 -41.46 1.30
CA ASP A 68 -21.53 -40.41 1.57
C ASP A 68 -20.20 -41.04 1.98
N ARG A 69 -19.12 -40.36 1.61
CA ARG A 69 -17.78 -40.76 2.02
C ARG A 69 -17.63 -40.40 3.48
N VAL A 70 -17.31 -41.38 4.32
CA VAL A 70 -16.94 -41.13 5.70
C VAL A 70 -15.50 -40.61 5.72
N PHE A 71 -15.31 -39.46 6.36
CA PHE A 71 -14.00 -38.90 6.60
C PHE A 71 -13.60 -39.20 8.05
N PRO A 72 -12.31 -39.43 8.34
CA PRO A 72 -11.87 -39.49 9.72
C PRO A 72 -12.26 -38.18 10.42
N PRO A 73 -12.71 -38.21 11.68
CA PRO A 73 -13.05 -36.99 12.41
C PRO A 73 -11.82 -36.08 12.43
N ASN A 74 -11.92 -34.94 11.74
CA ASN A 74 -10.91 -33.90 11.81
C ASN A 74 -10.80 -33.45 13.27
N ALA A 75 -9.58 -33.29 13.78
CA ALA A 75 -9.37 -32.54 15.01
C ALA A 75 -9.82 -31.09 14.75
N ALA A 76 -11.05 -30.78 15.19
CA ALA A 76 -11.74 -29.49 15.23
C ALA A 76 -12.02 -28.77 13.89
N THR A 77 -13.31 -28.69 13.52
CA THR A 77 -14.03 -27.41 13.29
C THR A 77 -15.52 -27.71 13.11
N VAL A 78 -16.33 -27.24 14.05
CA VAL A 78 -17.78 -27.37 14.08
C VAL A 78 -18.36 -26.22 13.25
N ASN A 79 -19.00 -26.53 12.12
CA ASN A 79 -19.92 -25.61 11.46
C ASN A 79 -21.31 -26.25 11.41
N SER A 80 -22.23 -25.61 12.13
CA SER A 80 -23.63 -25.95 12.33
C SER A 80 -24.47 -25.64 11.08
N VAL A 81 -25.35 -26.57 10.71
CA VAL A 81 -26.51 -26.33 9.82
C VAL A 81 -27.71 -25.92 10.69
N PRO A 82 -28.53 -24.92 10.30
CA PRO A 82 -29.68 -24.48 11.11
C PRO A 82 -30.95 -25.33 10.83
N PRO A 83 -31.81 -25.60 11.83
CA PRO A 83 -33.19 -26.05 11.60
C PRO A 83 -34.21 -24.90 11.69
N PRO A 84 -35.45 -25.12 11.20
CA PRO A 84 -36.38 -24.06 10.84
C PRO A 84 -37.23 -23.53 12.02
N SER A 85 -37.82 -22.37 11.73
CA SER A 85 -38.63 -21.46 12.53
C SER A 85 -39.72 -22.10 13.41
N ALA A 86 -39.74 -21.71 14.69
CA ALA A 86 -40.96 -21.60 15.50
C ALA A 86 -40.81 -20.50 16.56
N SER A 87 -41.93 -19.86 16.85
CA SER A 87 -42.18 -18.59 17.55
C SER A 87 -41.67 -18.44 18.99
N ALA A 88 -41.38 -17.18 19.34
CA ALA A 88 -40.88 -16.66 20.62
C ALA A 88 -41.74 -16.98 21.86
N PRO A 89 -41.14 -16.85 23.07
CA PRO A 89 -41.37 -15.64 23.88
C PRO A 89 -40.12 -15.02 24.53
N LEU A 90 -40.32 -13.84 25.14
CA LEU A 90 -39.39 -12.78 25.57
C LEU A 90 -38.50 -13.05 26.82
N SER A 91 -37.41 -12.26 26.89
CA SER A 91 -36.49 -11.99 28.02
C SER A 91 -35.45 -13.10 28.30
N GLU A 92 -34.17 -12.88 28.64
CA GLU A 92 -33.40 -11.76 29.20
C GLU A 92 -31.98 -11.71 28.60
N THR A 93 -31.31 -10.57 28.75
CA THR A 93 -29.91 -10.28 28.39
C THR A 93 -28.89 -11.20 29.07
N VAL A 94 -28.10 -11.98 28.31
CA VAL A 94 -26.83 -12.57 28.78
C VAL A 94 -25.78 -12.59 27.65
N SER A 95 -24.61 -12.03 27.96
CA SER A 95 -23.39 -11.91 27.16
C SER A 95 -22.72 -13.25 26.82
N ALA A 96 -22.17 -13.37 25.60
CA ALA A 96 -21.36 -14.49 25.13
C ALA A 96 -20.02 -14.66 25.90
N PRO A 97 -19.39 -15.86 25.92
CA PRO A 97 -18.20 -16.15 26.73
C PRO A 97 -16.94 -15.50 26.13
N ARG A 98 -16.14 -14.83 26.95
CA ARG A 98 -14.83 -14.29 26.58
C ARG A 98 -13.79 -15.42 26.51
N ASP A 99 -13.01 -15.49 25.43
CA ASP A 99 -11.78 -16.30 25.39
C ASP A 99 -10.84 -15.91 26.53
N LYS A 100 -10.16 -16.89 27.14
CA LYS A 100 -9.25 -16.65 28.26
C LYS A 100 -8.04 -15.81 27.80
N PRO A 101 -7.51 -14.90 28.64
CA PRO A 101 -6.60 -13.83 28.20
C PRO A 101 -5.21 -14.28 27.74
N LEU A 102 -4.74 -15.49 28.07
CA LEU A 102 -3.46 -16.03 27.61
C LEU A 102 -3.61 -17.16 26.57
N THR A 103 -4.79 -17.29 25.95
CA THR A 103 -5.05 -18.33 24.93
C THR A 103 -4.02 -18.28 23.81
N ASN A 104 -3.45 -19.44 23.45
CA ASN A 104 -2.37 -19.62 22.46
C ASN A 104 -1.00 -19.00 22.80
N MET A 105 -0.79 -18.49 24.02
CA MET A 105 0.50 -17.92 24.41
C MET A 105 1.43 -18.93 25.08
N LYS A 106 2.73 -18.83 24.81
CA LYS A 106 3.79 -19.62 25.48
C LYS A 106 4.58 -18.73 26.43
N ILE A 107 4.45 -18.94 27.74
CA ILE A 107 5.09 -18.10 28.76
C ILE A 107 6.40 -18.76 29.23
N LEU A 108 7.48 -18.00 29.20
CA LEU A 108 8.77 -18.38 29.80
C LEU A 108 8.91 -17.71 31.16
N VAL A 109 9.47 -18.41 32.15
CA VAL A 109 9.84 -17.81 33.44
C VAL A 109 11.35 -17.90 33.61
N VAL A 110 11.97 -16.76 33.93
CA VAL A 110 13.41 -16.65 34.19
C VAL A 110 13.59 -15.92 35.53
N GLY A 111 14.48 -16.45 36.38
CA GLY A 111 14.78 -15.83 37.68
C GLY A 111 14.08 -16.49 38.87
N LYS A 112 14.30 -15.91 40.07
CA LYS A 112 13.60 -16.31 41.30
C LYS A 112 12.41 -15.38 41.52
N LEU A 113 11.21 -15.87 41.23
CA LEU A 113 9.96 -15.16 41.48
C LEU A 113 9.53 -15.30 42.95
N SER A 114 8.57 -14.48 43.37
CA SER A 114 8.01 -14.55 44.73
C SER A 114 7.13 -15.79 44.92
N LYS A 115 6.45 -16.25 43.87
CA LYS A 115 5.75 -17.54 43.82
C LYS A 115 6.66 -18.64 43.28
N ASN A 116 6.41 -19.88 43.72
CA ASN A 116 7.13 -21.04 43.17
C ASN A 116 6.71 -21.32 41.71
N LYS A 117 7.51 -22.12 41.01
CA LYS A 117 7.35 -22.34 39.57
C LYS A 117 6.05 -23.10 39.25
N GLU A 118 5.62 -23.95 40.17
CA GLU A 118 4.39 -24.75 40.08
C GLU A 118 3.13 -23.88 40.21
N GLU A 119 3.14 -22.89 41.10
CA GLU A 119 2.06 -21.91 41.25
C GLU A 119 1.93 -21.00 40.03
N VAL A 120 3.06 -20.51 39.51
CA VAL A 120 3.06 -19.69 38.29
C VAL A 120 2.56 -20.48 37.10
N LYS A 121 2.94 -21.77 36.99
CA LYS A 121 2.43 -22.67 35.97
C LYS A 121 0.90 -22.84 36.07
N SER A 122 0.38 -23.07 37.28
CA SER A 122 -1.07 -23.18 37.50
C SER A 122 -1.82 -21.91 37.08
N ILE A 123 -1.29 -20.73 37.40
CA ILE A 123 -1.92 -19.45 37.04
C ILE A 123 -1.91 -19.24 35.52
N VAL A 124 -0.80 -19.56 34.84
CA VAL A 124 -0.69 -19.44 33.38
C VAL A 124 -1.65 -20.39 32.67
N GLU A 125 -1.77 -21.64 33.14
CA GLU A 125 -2.70 -22.63 32.58
C GLU A 125 -4.18 -22.25 32.82
N ASP A 126 -4.51 -21.71 34.01
CA ASP A 126 -5.85 -21.21 34.33
C ASP A 126 -6.27 -20.07 33.40
N LEU A 127 -5.33 -19.20 33.01
CA LEU A 127 -5.53 -18.08 32.10
C LEU A 127 -5.45 -18.47 30.60
N GLY A 128 -5.23 -19.76 30.27
CA GLY A 128 -5.25 -20.28 28.90
C GLY A 128 -3.89 -20.38 28.20
N GLY A 129 -2.80 -20.05 28.88
CA GLY A 129 -1.43 -20.10 28.34
C GLY A 129 -0.73 -21.43 28.61
N LYS A 130 0.46 -21.62 27.99
CA LYS A 130 1.32 -22.80 28.19
C LYS A 130 2.72 -22.37 28.64
N MET A 131 3.34 -23.12 29.54
CA MET A 131 4.72 -22.87 29.95
C MET A 131 5.72 -23.39 28.89
N THR A 132 6.77 -22.62 28.59
CA THR A 132 7.90 -23.04 27.75
C THR A 132 9.23 -22.85 28.49
N THR A 133 10.24 -23.65 28.12
CA THR A 133 11.62 -23.54 28.62
C THR A 133 12.59 -22.97 27.58
N THR A 134 12.12 -22.75 26.35
CA THR A 134 12.89 -22.25 25.21
C THR A 134 12.51 -20.81 24.90
N ALA A 135 13.50 -19.90 24.90
CA ALA A 135 13.31 -18.47 24.64
C ALA A 135 12.69 -18.21 23.26
N ASN A 136 13.19 -18.84 22.19
CA ASN A 136 12.71 -18.63 20.82
C ASN A 136 11.26 -19.09 20.57
N LYS A 137 10.66 -19.83 21.51
CA LYS A 137 9.27 -20.29 21.42
C LYS A 137 8.34 -19.51 22.37
N ALA A 138 8.85 -18.49 23.05
CA ALA A 138 8.11 -17.77 24.08
C ALA A 138 7.39 -16.53 23.53
N THR A 139 6.07 -16.55 23.73
CA THR A 139 5.13 -15.44 23.97
C THR A 139 5.70 -14.18 24.60
N LEU A 140 6.08 -14.41 25.86
CA LEU A 140 6.32 -13.43 26.89
C LEU A 140 7.23 -14.10 27.92
N CYS A 141 8.11 -13.32 28.53
CA CYS A 141 8.95 -13.78 29.63
C CYS A 141 8.54 -13.08 30.93
N ILE A 142 8.29 -13.84 32.00
CA ILE A 142 8.05 -13.30 33.33
C ILE A 142 9.33 -13.39 34.15
N SER A 143 9.77 -12.26 34.70
CA SER A 143 11.03 -12.14 35.45
C SER A 143 10.96 -10.99 36.45
N THR A 144 12.01 -10.82 37.25
CA THR A 144 12.21 -9.66 38.12
C THR A 144 13.15 -8.63 37.48
N GLN A 145 13.07 -7.36 37.91
CA GLN A 145 13.96 -6.30 37.45
C GLN A 145 15.44 -6.64 37.71
N LYS A 146 15.74 -7.25 38.87
CA LYS A 146 17.09 -7.68 39.25
C LYS A 146 17.67 -8.72 38.27
N ASP A 147 16.84 -9.62 37.76
CA ASP A 147 17.28 -10.65 36.82
C ASP A 147 17.46 -10.12 35.39
N VAL A 148 16.73 -9.07 35.02
CA VAL A 148 16.91 -8.33 33.75
C VAL A 148 18.24 -7.57 33.77
N GLU A 149 18.56 -6.91 34.88
CA GLU A 149 19.83 -6.19 35.06
C GLU A 149 21.04 -7.14 35.13
N LYS A 150 20.86 -8.31 35.75
CA LYS A 150 21.92 -9.33 35.89
C LYS A 150 22.32 -9.99 34.57
N MET A 151 21.47 -9.92 33.53
CA MET A 151 21.74 -10.49 32.19
C MET A 151 22.31 -11.91 32.22
N SER A 152 21.65 -12.83 32.92
CA SER A 152 22.06 -14.24 32.90
C SER A 152 22.05 -14.81 31.47
N LYS A 153 22.79 -15.89 31.22
CA LYS A 153 22.83 -16.58 29.90
C LYS A 153 21.42 -16.83 29.31
N LYS A 154 20.44 -17.16 30.17
CA LYS A 154 19.04 -17.36 29.77
C LYS A 154 18.33 -16.06 29.38
N MET A 155 18.68 -14.93 30.02
CA MET A 155 18.14 -13.60 29.72
C MET A 155 18.77 -13.01 28.44
N GLU A 156 20.03 -13.33 28.16
CA GLU A 156 20.66 -13.04 26.87
C GLU A 156 19.93 -13.76 25.72
N GLU A 157 19.61 -15.05 25.87
CA GLU A 157 18.79 -15.80 24.91
C GLU A 157 17.39 -15.15 24.70
N VAL A 158 16.77 -14.64 25.76
CA VAL A 158 15.48 -13.93 25.70
C VAL A 158 15.60 -12.60 24.93
N LYS A 159 16.70 -11.87 25.14
CA LYS A 159 16.98 -10.61 24.43
C LYS A 159 17.29 -10.86 22.96
N GLU A 160 18.09 -11.87 22.63
CA GLU A 160 18.38 -12.28 21.24
C GLU A 160 17.11 -12.72 20.51
N ALA A 161 16.23 -13.45 21.19
CA ALA A 161 14.93 -13.86 20.68
C ALA A 161 13.92 -12.70 20.59
N LYS A 162 14.28 -11.49 21.03
CA LYS A 162 13.42 -10.29 21.09
C LYS A 162 12.11 -10.52 21.88
N VAL A 163 12.12 -11.41 22.86
CA VAL A 163 10.94 -11.70 23.69
C VAL A 163 10.79 -10.64 24.77
N ARG A 164 9.57 -10.13 24.93
CA ARG A 164 9.22 -9.10 25.93
C ARG A 164 9.29 -9.67 27.35
N VAL A 165 9.94 -8.94 28.25
CA VAL A 165 9.98 -9.29 29.68
C VAL A 165 9.01 -8.42 30.47
N VAL A 166 8.16 -9.05 31.28
CA VAL A 166 7.20 -8.40 32.20
C VAL A 166 7.39 -8.86 33.65
N SER A 167 6.91 -8.06 34.59
CA SER A 167 6.93 -8.38 36.02
C SER A 167 5.87 -9.43 36.42
N GLU A 168 6.06 -10.05 37.57
CA GLU A 168 5.14 -11.06 38.12
C GLU A 168 3.71 -10.51 38.38
N ALA A 169 3.59 -9.20 38.65
CA ALA A 169 2.32 -8.51 38.86
C ALA A 169 1.38 -8.60 37.65
N PHE A 170 1.94 -8.78 36.44
CA PHE A 170 1.17 -8.99 35.21
C PHE A 170 0.14 -10.13 35.33
N LEU A 171 0.50 -11.24 35.99
CA LEU A 171 -0.42 -12.39 36.14
C LEU A 171 -1.61 -12.11 37.07
N GLN A 172 -1.48 -11.15 37.99
CA GLN A 172 -2.55 -10.74 38.89
C GLN A 172 -3.48 -9.73 38.19
N ASP A 173 -2.90 -8.81 37.44
CA ASP A 173 -3.66 -7.74 36.78
C ASP A 173 -4.39 -8.27 35.54
N VAL A 174 -3.83 -9.26 34.84
CA VAL A 174 -4.54 -10.00 33.77
C VAL A 174 -5.75 -10.79 34.31
N LYS A 175 -5.74 -11.17 35.59
CA LYS A 175 -6.86 -11.90 36.23
C LYS A 175 -7.96 -10.98 36.77
N SER A 176 -7.65 -9.70 37.05
CA SER A 176 -8.53 -8.80 37.81
C SER A 176 -8.89 -7.48 37.11
N SER A 177 -8.21 -7.11 36.02
CA SER A 177 -8.38 -5.84 35.32
C SER A 177 -9.34 -5.94 34.11
N SER A 178 -10.07 -4.86 33.82
CA SER A 178 -10.87 -4.68 32.59
C SER A 178 -10.10 -4.00 31.45
N LYS A 179 -8.79 -3.75 31.62
CA LYS A 179 -7.92 -3.09 30.64
C LYS A 179 -7.53 -4.01 29.49
N ASP A 180 -7.16 -3.42 28.36
CA ASP A 180 -6.69 -4.13 27.18
C ASP A 180 -5.37 -4.88 27.45
N PHE A 181 -5.19 -6.04 26.81
CA PHE A 181 -4.03 -6.91 27.01
C PHE A 181 -2.70 -6.23 26.67
N GLN A 182 -2.66 -5.42 25.60
CA GLN A 182 -1.43 -4.70 25.21
C GLN A 182 -1.11 -3.56 26.18
N GLU A 183 -2.14 -2.95 26.79
CA GLU A 183 -1.96 -1.94 27.85
C GLU A 183 -1.32 -2.58 29.10
N LEU A 184 -1.77 -3.77 29.50
CA LEU A 184 -1.19 -4.52 30.63
C LEU A 184 0.25 -4.97 30.37
N VAL A 185 0.56 -5.43 29.16
CA VAL A 185 1.95 -5.80 28.79
C VAL A 185 2.88 -4.58 28.84
N SER A 186 2.39 -3.41 28.41
CA SER A 186 3.15 -2.16 28.44
C SER A 186 3.34 -1.63 29.86
N LEU A 187 2.34 -1.78 30.73
CA LEU A 187 2.38 -1.32 32.11
C LEU A 187 3.32 -2.15 33.00
N HIS A 188 3.44 -3.47 32.75
CA HIS A 188 4.30 -4.37 33.53
C HIS A 188 5.65 -4.67 32.88
N ALA A 189 5.98 -3.96 31.81
CA ALA A 189 7.24 -4.00 31.08
C ALA A 189 8.50 -3.83 31.95
N LEU A 190 9.43 -4.78 31.88
CA LEU A 190 10.76 -4.67 32.52
C LEU A 190 11.91 -4.51 31.52
N SER A 191 11.77 -5.04 30.30
CA SER A 191 12.81 -4.91 29.25
C SER A 191 12.62 -3.68 28.35
N PRO A 192 13.70 -3.01 27.89
CA PRO A 192 13.60 -2.02 26.81
C PRO A 192 13.51 -2.65 25.40
N TRP A 193 13.57 -3.99 25.29
CA TRP A 193 13.43 -4.74 24.04
C TRP A 193 12.12 -5.54 23.99
N GLY A 194 11.74 -5.98 22.79
CA GLY A 194 10.58 -6.86 22.55
C GLY A 194 9.23 -6.14 22.40
N ALA A 195 9.21 -4.96 21.78
CA ALA A 195 7.97 -4.22 21.52
C ALA A 195 7.15 -4.88 20.39
N GLU A 196 6.39 -5.93 20.72
CA GLU A 196 5.15 -6.41 20.07
C GLU A 196 4.92 -7.90 20.42
N VAL A 197 3.90 -8.20 21.21
CA VAL A 197 3.41 -9.57 21.37
C VAL A 197 2.45 -9.85 20.20
N LYS A 198 2.93 -10.54 19.17
CA LYS A 198 2.07 -11.04 18.07
C LYS A 198 1.36 -12.31 18.53
N MET A 199 0.03 -12.33 18.47
CA MET A 199 -0.74 -13.56 18.59
C MET A 199 -0.54 -14.38 17.30
N GLU A 200 0.29 -15.41 17.36
CA GLU A 200 0.50 -16.35 16.24
C GLU A 200 -0.51 -17.51 16.31
N HIS A 201 -1.26 -17.71 15.23
CA HIS A 201 -1.87 -19.00 14.90
C HIS A 201 -0.89 -19.75 13.99
N GLU A 202 -0.25 -20.82 14.48
CA GLU A 202 0.59 -21.71 13.66
C GLU A 202 -0.12 -23.02 13.30
N GLU A 203 -0.19 -23.32 12.00
CA GLU A 203 -0.48 -24.65 11.44
C GLU A 203 0.80 -25.52 11.41
N MET A 204 0.64 -26.82 11.61
CA MET A 204 1.70 -27.81 11.80
C MET A 204 2.35 -28.26 10.48
N ALA A 205 3.69 -28.35 10.45
CA ALA A 205 4.46 -29.06 9.43
C ALA A 205 4.82 -30.50 9.89
N VAL A 206 4.79 -31.45 8.94
CA VAL A 206 5.04 -32.88 9.15
C VAL A 206 6.52 -33.21 8.95
N ASP A 207 7.06 -34.00 9.89
CA ASP A 207 8.44 -34.46 9.99
C ASP A 207 8.82 -35.51 8.94
N GLY A 208 10.03 -35.41 8.38
CA GLY A 208 10.66 -36.42 7.53
C GLY A 208 12.15 -36.57 7.88
N LYS A 209 12.53 -37.71 8.47
CA LYS A 209 13.91 -38.07 8.87
C LYS A 209 14.79 -38.46 7.67
N SER A 210 16.06 -38.00 7.66
CA SER A 210 17.21 -38.87 7.37
C SER A 210 18.58 -38.25 7.73
N SER A 211 19.30 -38.94 8.63
CA SER A 211 20.75 -39.20 8.72
C SER A 211 21.83 -38.07 8.67
N LYS A 212 22.51 -37.88 9.81
CA LYS A 212 23.97 -37.57 9.97
C LYS A 212 24.80 -38.88 9.79
N PRO A 213 26.17 -38.93 9.70
CA PRO A 213 27.22 -38.05 10.29
C PRO A 213 28.52 -37.92 9.40
N PRO A 214 29.75 -37.63 9.89
CA PRO A 214 30.25 -36.95 11.09
C PRO A 214 31.23 -35.78 10.85
N SER A 215 31.53 -35.11 11.96
CA SER A 215 32.50 -34.04 12.23
C SER A 215 33.99 -34.41 12.08
N THR A 216 34.82 -33.41 11.77
CA THR A 216 36.20 -33.28 12.29
C THR A 216 36.50 -31.84 12.68
N LYS A 217 37.08 -31.69 13.88
CA LYS A 217 37.61 -30.45 14.47
C LYS A 217 38.96 -30.11 13.84
N SER A 218 39.30 -28.83 13.76
CA SER A 218 40.67 -28.32 13.94
C SER A 218 40.65 -26.81 14.24
N ALA A 219 41.53 -26.41 15.14
CA ALA A 219 41.63 -25.09 15.75
C ALA A 219 42.55 -24.14 14.97
N GLY A 220 42.36 -22.83 15.19
CA GLY A 220 43.49 -21.92 15.36
C GLY A 220 43.62 -20.72 14.42
N LYS A 221 43.73 -19.55 15.08
CA LYS A 221 44.40 -18.29 14.71
C LYS A 221 43.61 -17.20 13.97
N VAL A 222 43.36 -16.16 14.77
CA VAL A 222 43.14 -14.76 14.43
C VAL A 222 44.24 -14.23 13.50
N LYS A 223 43.83 -13.62 12.39
CA LYS A 223 44.56 -12.56 11.69
C LYS A 223 43.53 -11.65 11.03
N GLU A 224 43.60 -10.35 11.35
CA GLU A 224 42.90 -9.29 10.65
C GLU A 224 43.30 -9.30 9.17
N GLU A 225 42.32 -9.43 8.28
CA GLU A 225 42.42 -8.93 6.92
C GLU A 225 41.12 -8.21 6.56
N GLN A 226 41.28 -6.96 6.11
CA GLN A 226 40.24 -6.09 5.60
C GLN A 226 39.55 -6.75 4.40
N GLY A 227 38.33 -7.24 4.60
CA GLY A 227 37.47 -7.70 3.52
C GLY A 227 36.89 -6.48 2.76
N PRO A 228 36.84 -6.50 1.41
CA PRO A 228 36.25 -5.41 0.66
C PRO A 228 34.75 -5.40 0.94
N SER A 229 34.28 -4.31 1.54
CA SER A 229 32.87 -3.96 1.56
C SER A 229 32.35 -4.02 0.12
N LYS A 230 31.40 -4.92 -0.16
CA LYS A 230 30.60 -4.88 -1.38
C LYS A 230 29.90 -3.53 -1.41
N SER A 231 30.48 -2.59 -2.15
CA SER A 231 29.87 -1.34 -2.51
C SER A 231 28.56 -1.63 -3.23
N GLU A 232 27.52 -0.90 -2.85
CA GLU A 232 26.29 -0.79 -3.60
C GLU A 232 26.66 -0.45 -5.05
N LYS A 233 26.50 -1.40 -5.96
CA LYS A 233 26.74 -1.18 -7.39
C LYS A 233 25.71 -0.16 -7.86
N LYS A 234 26.19 1.05 -8.14
CA LYS A 234 25.47 2.12 -8.83
C LYS A 234 24.99 1.56 -10.18
N MET A 235 23.71 1.20 -10.26
CA MET A 235 23.07 0.73 -11.49
C MET A 235 23.05 1.87 -12.51
N LYS A 236 23.57 1.61 -13.71
CA LYS A 236 23.51 2.51 -14.86
C LYS A 236 22.65 1.82 -15.91
N LEU A 237 21.41 2.28 -16.10
CA LEU A 237 20.58 1.87 -17.24
C LEU A 237 20.93 2.77 -18.42
N THR A 238 21.52 2.20 -19.47
CA THR A 238 21.76 2.85 -20.75
C THR A 238 20.60 2.52 -21.70
N VAL A 239 20.06 3.53 -22.37
CA VAL A 239 18.96 3.37 -23.33
C VAL A 239 19.48 3.61 -24.74
N LYS A 240 19.23 2.64 -25.61
CA LYS A 240 19.43 2.71 -27.06
C LYS A 240 18.24 2.00 -27.71
N GLY A 241 17.63 2.57 -28.75
CA GLY A 241 16.53 1.90 -29.49
C GLY A 241 15.17 1.86 -28.80
N GLY A 242 14.78 2.92 -28.08
CA GLY A 242 13.40 3.09 -27.59
C GLY A 242 13.05 2.43 -26.26
N ALA A 243 13.85 1.47 -25.76
CA ALA A 243 13.74 0.91 -24.42
C ALA A 243 15.10 0.59 -23.79
N ALA A 244 15.17 0.63 -22.46
CA ALA A 244 16.38 0.31 -21.71
C ALA A 244 16.69 -1.20 -21.72
N VAL A 245 17.95 -1.55 -21.99
CA VAL A 245 18.44 -2.93 -21.82
C VAL A 245 18.48 -3.25 -20.33
N ASP A 246 18.00 -4.42 -19.92
CA ASP A 246 18.07 -4.85 -18.54
C ASP A 246 19.54 -5.14 -18.15
N PRO A 247 20.11 -4.46 -17.13
CA PRO A 247 21.52 -4.63 -16.75
C PRO A 247 21.89 -6.04 -16.30
N ASP A 248 20.90 -6.84 -15.89
CA ASP A 248 21.13 -8.26 -15.58
C ASP A 248 21.57 -9.08 -16.81
N SER A 249 21.43 -8.53 -18.02
CA SER A 249 21.96 -9.13 -19.25
C SER A 249 23.47 -8.96 -19.39
N GLY A 250 24.07 -7.92 -18.79
CA GLY A 250 25.47 -7.55 -19.00
C GLY A 250 25.77 -6.98 -20.39
N LEU A 251 24.75 -6.63 -21.17
CA LEU A 251 24.86 -6.08 -22.54
C LEU A 251 24.39 -4.62 -22.64
N GLU A 252 24.18 -3.95 -21.52
CA GLU A 252 23.63 -2.59 -21.46
C GLU A 252 24.46 -1.56 -22.26
N ASP A 253 25.77 -1.75 -22.35
CA ASP A 253 26.67 -0.82 -23.08
C ASP A 253 26.90 -1.21 -24.56
N SER A 254 26.60 -2.45 -24.95
CA SER A 254 26.96 -3.02 -26.26
C SER A 254 25.79 -3.42 -27.16
N ALA A 255 24.56 -3.42 -26.63
CA ALA A 255 23.36 -3.80 -27.36
C ALA A 255 22.22 -2.80 -27.13
N HIS A 256 21.20 -2.87 -27.99
CA HIS A 256 19.95 -2.16 -27.84
C HIS A 256 18.75 -3.12 -27.90
N VAL A 257 17.60 -2.68 -27.38
CA VAL A 257 16.38 -3.46 -27.49
C VAL A 257 15.88 -3.40 -28.92
N PHE A 258 15.58 -4.56 -29.50
CA PHE A 258 15.17 -4.68 -30.88
C PHE A 258 13.80 -4.03 -31.12
N GLU A 259 13.69 -3.25 -32.20
CA GLU A 259 12.46 -2.60 -32.64
C GLU A 259 12.16 -2.94 -34.10
N LYS A 260 10.89 -3.27 -34.39
CA LYS A 260 10.43 -3.49 -35.78
C LYS A 260 9.04 -2.88 -35.98
N GLY A 261 8.94 -1.92 -36.90
CA GLY A 261 7.66 -1.30 -37.27
C GLY A 261 6.96 -0.57 -36.13
N GLY A 262 7.72 0.14 -35.28
CA GLY A 262 7.20 0.87 -34.12
C GLY A 262 6.87 -0.01 -32.90
N LYS A 263 7.19 -1.32 -32.96
CA LYS A 263 7.01 -2.25 -31.84
C LYS A 263 8.35 -2.63 -31.24
N ILE A 264 8.50 -2.32 -29.96
CA ILE A 264 9.65 -2.67 -29.14
C ILE A 264 9.49 -4.10 -28.63
N PHE A 265 10.47 -4.97 -28.87
CA PHE A 265 10.44 -6.37 -28.42
C PHE A 265 10.92 -6.49 -26.97
N SER A 266 10.13 -5.92 -26.06
CA SER A 266 10.35 -5.97 -24.62
C SER A 266 9.01 -6.08 -23.89
N ALA A 267 8.93 -6.99 -22.92
CA ALA A 267 7.74 -7.20 -22.11
C ALA A 267 8.10 -7.41 -20.64
N THR A 268 7.34 -6.78 -19.75
CA THR A 268 7.32 -7.15 -18.32
C THR A 268 5.96 -7.73 -18.01
N LEU A 269 5.95 -8.92 -17.42
CA LEU A 269 4.75 -9.66 -17.11
C LEU A 269 4.64 -9.89 -15.60
N GLY A 270 3.42 -9.83 -15.06
CA GLY A 270 3.10 -10.09 -13.67
C GLY A 270 2.15 -11.29 -13.49
N LEU A 271 2.28 -12.00 -12.37
CA LEU A 271 1.35 -13.05 -11.95
C LEU A 271 1.24 -13.06 -10.42
N VAL A 272 0.03 -12.81 -9.91
CA VAL A 272 -0.28 -12.94 -8.49
C VAL A 272 -1.35 -14.00 -8.26
N ASP A 273 -1.14 -14.83 -7.24
CA ASP A 273 -2.12 -15.79 -6.71
C ASP A 273 -2.00 -15.77 -5.18
N ILE A 274 -2.90 -15.03 -4.53
CA ILE A 274 -2.92 -14.82 -3.07
C ILE A 274 -3.02 -16.14 -2.30
N VAL A 275 -3.82 -17.09 -2.78
CA VAL A 275 -4.04 -18.38 -2.12
C VAL A 275 -2.73 -19.17 -2.02
N LYS A 276 -2.03 -19.27 -3.15
CA LYS A 276 -0.70 -19.89 -3.21
C LYS A 276 0.41 -19.02 -2.62
N GLY A 277 0.16 -17.72 -2.43
CA GLY A 277 1.19 -16.74 -2.09
C GLY A 277 2.14 -16.43 -3.24
N THR A 278 1.75 -16.72 -4.49
CA THR A 278 2.56 -16.41 -5.67
C THR A 278 2.50 -14.91 -5.93
N ASN A 279 3.67 -14.29 -6.10
CA ASN A 279 3.81 -12.89 -6.50
C ASN A 279 5.05 -12.81 -7.39
N SER A 280 4.86 -13.08 -8.69
CA SER A 280 5.95 -13.36 -9.62
C SER A 280 5.99 -12.37 -10.77
N TYR A 281 7.20 -12.06 -11.22
CA TYR A 281 7.44 -11.29 -12.44
C TYR A 281 8.17 -12.15 -13.47
N TYR A 282 8.03 -11.74 -14.74
CA TYR A 282 8.78 -12.28 -15.86
C TYR A 282 9.08 -11.16 -16.86
N LYS A 283 10.35 -10.84 -17.06
CA LYS A 283 10.83 -9.91 -18.08
C LYS A 283 11.37 -10.69 -19.27
N LEU A 284 11.09 -10.20 -20.47
CA LEU A 284 11.52 -10.77 -21.73
C LEU A 284 11.98 -9.63 -22.66
N GLN A 285 13.20 -9.71 -23.19
CA GLN A 285 13.75 -8.74 -24.13
C GLN A 285 14.44 -9.43 -25.31
N LEU A 286 14.28 -8.89 -26.50
CA LEU A 286 15.12 -9.21 -27.66
C LEU A 286 16.15 -8.09 -27.80
N LEU A 287 17.43 -8.45 -27.80
CA LEU A 287 18.56 -7.53 -27.86
C LEU A 287 19.30 -7.72 -29.19
N GLU A 288 19.67 -6.62 -29.84
CA GLU A 288 20.49 -6.58 -31.06
C GLU A 288 21.81 -5.86 -30.72
N ASP A 289 22.94 -6.42 -31.15
CA ASP A 289 24.26 -5.79 -30.97
C ASP A 289 24.35 -4.48 -31.76
N ASP A 290 25.03 -3.49 -31.21
CA ASP A 290 25.15 -2.18 -31.86
C ASP A 290 26.12 -2.16 -33.05
N ARG A 291 27.02 -3.14 -33.13
CA ARG A 291 28.16 -3.15 -34.07
C ARG A 291 28.18 -4.36 -34.97
N GLU A 292 27.77 -5.51 -34.44
CA GLU A 292 27.75 -6.79 -35.15
C GLU A 292 26.31 -7.24 -35.43
N ASN A 293 26.12 -8.18 -36.36
CA ASN A 293 24.81 -8.80 -36.57
C ASN A 293 24.59 -9.95 -35.58
N ARG A 294 24.59 -9.64 -34.28
CA ARG A 294 24.34 -10.61 -33.20
C ARG A 294 23.06 -10.28 -32.46
N TYR A 295 22.32 -11.32 -32.10
CA TYR A 295 21.02 -11.22 -31.47
C TYR A 295 20.98 -12.07 -30.22
N TRP A 296 20.31 -11.57 -29.17
CA TRP A 296 20.07 -12.32 -27.95
C TRP A 296 18.61 -12.23 -27.52
N VAL A 297 18.13 -13.29 -26.88
CA VAL A 297 16.89 -13.26 -26.10
C VAL A 297 17.26 -13.32 -24.63
N PHE A 298 16.92 -12.26 -23.90
CA PHE A 298 17.13 -12.14 -22.48
C PHE A 298 15.82 -12.38 -21.71
N ARG A 299 15.92 -13.17 -20.63
CA ARG A 299 14.82 -13.44 -19.71
C ARG A 299 15.26 -13.21 -18.28
N SER A 300 14.39 -12.62 -17.46
CA SER A 300 14.59 -12.50 -16.01
C SER A 300 13.28 -12.81 -15.30
N TRP A 301 13.30 -13.68 -14.30
CA TRP A 301 12.09 -14.10 -13.59
C TRP A 301 12.36 -14.30 -12.12
N GLY A 302 11.32 -14.13 -11.30
CA GLY A 302 11.47 -14.28 -9.87
C GLY A 302 10.24 -13.85 -9.10
N ARG A 303 10.42 -13.70 -7.80
CA ARG A 303 9.42 -13.14 -6.90
C ARG A 303 9.64 -11.63 -6.77
N VAL A 304 8.57 -10.86 -6.96
CA VAL A 304 8.58 -9.39 -6.86
C VAL A 304 9.07 -8.99 -5.47
N GLY A 305 9.95 -8.00 -5.40
CA GLY A 305 10.48 -7.43 -4.16
C GLY A 305 11.60 -8.24 -3.50
N THR A 306 12.08 -9.31 -4.13
CA THR A 306 13.08 -10.19 -3.52
C THR A 306 14.22 -10.54 -4.47
N ILE A 307 15.33 -10.99 -3.88
CA ILE A 307 16.46 -11.58 -4.62
C ILE A 307 16.16 -12.98 -5.16
N ILE A 308 14.98 -13.55 -4.88
CA ILE A 308 14.60 -14.86 -5.39
C ILE A 308 14.22 -14.72 -6.85
N GLY A 309 15.07 -15.28 -7.70
CA GLY A 309 14.88 -15.28 -9.13
C GLY A 309 16.13 -15.77 -9.84
N SER A 310 16.04 -15.79 -11.16
CA SER A 310 17.19 -16.05 -12.02
C SER A 310 16.98 -15.32 -13.35
N ASN A 311 18.03 -15.25 -14.13
CA ASN A 311 18.01 -14.70 -15.47
C ASN A 311 18.68 -15.68 -16.43
N LYS A 312 18.44 -15.49 -17.73
CA LYS A 312 19.07 -16.28 -18.77
C LYS A 312 19.16 -15.44 -20.04
N LEU A 313 20.40 -15.22 -20.48
CA LEU A 313 20.75 -14.64 -21.77
C LEU A 313 21.08 -15.77 -22.73
N GLU A 314 20.43 -15.80 -23.90
CA GLU A 314 20.74 -16.76 -24.97
C GLU A 314 21.08 -16.03 -26.25
N GLN A 315 22.24 -16.34 -26.85
CA GLN A 315 22.58 -15.87 -28.19
C GLN A 315 21.85 -16.71 -29.23
N MET A 316 21.29 -16.02 -30.23
CA MET A 316 20.52 -16.64 -31.30
C MET A 316 21.34 -16.68 -32.60
N PRO A 317 21.15 -17.70 -33.47
CA PRO A 317 21.92 -17.84 -34.71
C PRO A 317 21.63 -16.73 -35.72
N SER A 318 20.38 -16.27 -35.78
CA SER A 318 19.91 -15.24 -36.70
C SER A 318 18.88 -14.33 -36.05
N LYS A 319 18.56 -13.24 -36.75
CA LYS A 319 17.51 -12.30 -36.39
C LYS A 319 16.13 -12.98 -36.38
N GLU A 320 15.87 -13.79 -37.39
CA GLU A 320 14.62 -14.50 -37.58
C GLU A 320 14.39 -15.50 -36.44
N ASP A 321 15.42 -16.28 -36.10
CA ASP A 321 15.37 -17.22 -34.97
C ASP A 321 15.14 -16.49 -33.64
N ALA A 322 15.77 -15.33 -33.45
CA ALA A 322 15.59 -14.52 -32.24
C ALA A 322 14.14 -14.03 -32.10
N ILE A 323 13.56 -13.55 -33.20
CA ILE A 323 12.16 -13.10 -33.24
C ILE A 323 11.24 -14.30 -32.95
N GLU A 324 11.41 -15.42 -33.64
CA GLU A 324 10.58 -16.61 -33.42
C GLU A 324 10.66 -17.11 -31.97
N HIS A 325 11.87 -17.20 -31.40
CA HIS A 325 12.08 -17.63 -30.03
C HIS A 325 11.43 -16.68 -29.02
N PHE A 326 11.55 -15.37 -29.23
CA PHE A 326 10.87 -14.37 -28.40
C PHE A 326 9.34 -14.55 -28.46
N LEU A 327 8.77 -14.71 -29.66
CA LEU A 327 7.33 -14.87 -29.86
C LEU A 327 6.81 -16.13 -29.17
N ASN A 328 7.52 -17.25 -29.33
CA ASN A 328 7.17 -18.53 -28.71
C ASN A 328 7.21 -18.46 -27.18
N LEU A 329 8.24 -17.82 -26.60
CA LEU A 329 8.34 -17.62 -25.15
C LEU A 329 7.22 -16.73 -24.63
N TYR A 330 6.90 -15.64 -25.34
CA TYR A 330 5.80 -14.76 -24.97
C TYR A 330 4.46 -15.51 -24.96
N GLU A 331 4.18 -16.29 -26.01
CA GLU A 331 2.96 -17.09 -26.10
C GLU A 331 2.92 -18.20 -25.04
N GLU A 332 4.05 -18.84 -24.76
CA GLU A 332 4.16 -19.84 -23.68
C GLU A 332 3.80 -19.22 -22.31
N LYS A 333 4.29 -18.02 -22.01
CA LYS A 333 4.06 -17.37 -20.70
C LYS A 333 2.69 -16.71 -20.58
N THR A 334 2.15 -16.17 -21.66
CA THR A 334 0.90 -15.39 -21.64
C THR A 334 -0.31 -16.12 -22.19
N GLY A 335 -0.11 -17.14 -23.04
CA GLY A 335 -1.15 -17.79 -23.84
C GLY A 335 -1.66 -16.95 -25.03
N ASN A 336 -1.00 -15.83 -25.35
CA ASN A 336 -1.43 -14.93 -26.42
C ASN A 336 -0.29 -14.74 -27.44
N SER A 337 -0.67 -14.56 -28.71
CA SER A 337 0.27 -14.09 -29.73
C SER A 337 0.70 -12.64 -29.44
N TRP A 338 1.99 -12.34 -29.60
CA TRP A 338 2.57 -11.00 -29.45
C TRP A 338 1.90 -9.92 -30.30
N HIS A 339 1.35 -10.31 -31.46
CA HIS A 339 0.71 -9.38 -32.39
C HIS A 339 -0.80 -9.25 -32.17
N SER A 340 -1.37 -9.91 -31.16
CA SER A 340 -2.79 -9.77 -30.85
C SER A 340 -3.13 -8.33 -30.51
N LYS A 341 -4.21 -7.80 -31.09
CA LYS A 341 -4.73 -6.46 -30.77
C LYS A 341 -5.38 -6.42 -29.38
N ASN A 342 -5.96 -7.55 -28.96
CA ASN A 342 -6.66 -7.67 -27.69
C ASN A 342 -6.01 -8.78 -26.86
N PHE A 343 -5.52 -8.42 -25.67
CA PHE A 343 -4.97 -9.40 -24.75
C PHE A 343 -6.09 -10.12 -23.99
N THR A 344 -6.05 -11.45 -23.96
CA THR A 344 -6.98 -12.25 -23.14
C THR A 344 -6.22 -12.91 -22.00
N LYS A 345 -6.59 -12.62 -20.74
CA LYS A 345 -5.98 -13.30 -19.60
C LYS A 345 -6.39 -14.77 -19.60
N TYR A 346 -5.43 -15.68 -19.40
CA TYR A 346 -5.66 -17.11 -19.21
C TYR A 346 -5.28 -17.58 -17.80
N PRO A 347 -5.96 -18.59 -17.23
CA PRO A 347 -5.62 -19.16 -15.93
C PRO A 347 -4.15 -19.56 -15.83
N LYS A 348 -3.49 -19.20 -14.71
CA LYS A 348 -2.08 -19.50 -14.40
C LYS A 348 -1.03 -18.94 -15.39
N LYS A 349 -1.45 -18.19 -16.41
CA LYS A 349 -0.57 -17.46 -17.33
C LYS A 349 -0.32 -16.04 -16.84
N PHE A 350 0.80 -15.46 -17.23
CA PHE A 350 1.17 -14.09 -16.86
C PHE A 350 0.32 -13.04 -17.59
N TYR A 351 0.24 -11.85 -17.01
CA TYR A 351 -0.39 -10.67 -17.60
C TYR A 351 0.68 -9.61 -17.95
N PRO A 352 0.69 -9.03 -19.16
CA PRO A 352 1.63 -7.98 -19.53
C PRO A 352 1.29 -6.67 -18.82
N LEU A 353 2.31 -6.02 -18.27
CA LEU A 353 2.21 -4.71 -17.64
C LEU A 353 2.60 -3.64 -18.65
N GLU A 354 1.83 -2.56 -18.72
CA GLU A 354 2.12 -1.40 -19.57
C GLU A 354 3.22 -0.57 -18.92
N ILE A 355 4.46 -1.01 -19.12
CA ILE A 355 5.64 -0.31 -18.66
C ILE A 355 6.11 0.63 -19.77
N ASP A 356 5.99 1.93 -19.54
CA ASP A 356 6.68 2.92 -20.38
C ASP A 356 8.18 2.84 -20.05
N TYR A 357 8.95 2.20 -20.93
CA TYR A 357 10.40 2.12 -20.78
C TYR A 357 11.02 3.48 -21.13
N GLY A 358 10.79 4.45 -20.25
CA GLY A 358 11.29 5.81 -20.34
C GLY A 358 12.77 5.85 -20.68
N GLN A 359 13.11 6.72 -21.62
CA GLN A 359 14.36 6.70 -22.36
C GLN A 359 15.54 7.37 -21.63
N ASP A 360 15.36 7.96 -20.44
CA ASP A 360 16.27 9.02 -19.99
C ASP A 360 16.51 9.12 -18.46
N GLU A 361 16.86 8.03 -17.78
CA GLU A 361 17.35 8.17 -16.38
C GLU A 361 18.60 9.07 -16.29
N GLU A 362 19.40 9.14 -17.36
CA GLU A 362 20.60 9.98 -17.43
C GLU A 362 20.27 11.47 -17.65
N ALA A 363 19.24 11.81 -18.43
CA ALA A 363 18.77 13.20 -18.56
C ALA A 363 18.09 13.69 -17.27
N VAL A 364 17.31 12.83 -16.61
CA VAL A 364 16.72 13.14 -15.30
C VAL A 364 17.81 13.36 -14.24
N ARG A 365 18.91 12.60 -14.26
CA ARG A 365 20.08 12.85 -13.40
C ARG A 365 20.73 14.21 -13.71
N LYS A 366 20.92 14.59 -14.97
CA LYS A 366 21.47 15.91 -15.32
C LYS A 366 20.59 17.06 -14.85
N LEU A 367 19.28 16.89 -14.92
CA LEU A 367 18.30 17.91 -14.48
C LEU A 367 18.13 18.00 -12.96
N THR A 368 18.63 17.00 -12.21
CA THR A 368 18.58 16.96 -10.74
C THR A 368 19.92 17.24 -10.08
N VAL A 369 21.04 17.04 -10.81
CA VAL A 369 22.40 17.24 -10.28
C VAL A 369 22.86 18.69 -10.47
N GLY A 370 22.77 19.44 -9.36
CA GLY A 370 23.64 20.56 -9.04
C GLY A 370 23.19 21.91 -9.58
N ALA A 371 22.90 22.84 -8.66
CA ALA A 371 22.84 24.26 -8.99
C ALA A 371 24.16 24.66 -9.64
N GLY A 372 24.12 25.04 -10.91
CA GLY A 372 25.11 25.97 -11.39
C GLY A 372 24.94 27.25 -10.59
N THR A 373 26.03 27.92 -10.27
CA THR A 373 26.05 29.27 -9.71
C THR A 373 25.48 30.33 -10.69
N LYS A 374 24.70 29.90 -11.70
CA LYS A 374 24.22 30.67 -12.85
C LYS A 374 22.73 31.05 -12.76
N SER A 375 21.91 30.31 -12.01
CA SER A 375 20.48 30.64 -11.89
C SER A 375 20.27 32.02 -11.25
N LYS A 376 19.38 32.81 -11.84
CA LYS A 376 18.99 34.14 -11.34
C LYS A 376 17.83 34.10 -10.34
N LEU A 377 17.26 32.91 -10.09
CA LEU A 377 16.15 32.75 -9.15
C LEU A 377 16.62 32.99 -7.71
N ALA A 378 15.72 33.51 -6.86
CA ALA A 378 16.02 33.69 -5.45
C ALA A 378 16.34 32.35 -4.77
N LYS A 379 17.30 32.36 -3.83
CA LYS A 379 17.75 31.15 -3.13
C LYS A 379 16.62 30.29 -2.54
N PRO A 380 15.59 30.87 -1.88
CA PRO A 380 14.46 30.09 -1.38
C PRO A 380 13.66 29.37 -2.47
N ILE A 381 13.56 29.97 -3.68
CA ILE A 381 12.89 29.35 -4.84
C ILE A 381 13.75 28.19 -5.36
N GLN A 382 15.05 28.39 -5.51
CA GLN A 382 15.95 27.30 -5.93
C GLN A 382 15.85 26.09 -4.99
N ASP A 383 15.80 26.33 -3.68
CA ASP A 383 15.68 25.26 -2.69
C ASP A 383 14.29 24.61 -2.70
N LEU A 384 13.24 25.34 -3.05
CA LEU A 384 11.90 24.78 -3.29
C LEU A 384 11.88 23.88 -4.51
N ILE A 385 12.46 24.31 -5.64
CA ILE A 385 12.51 23.53 -6.88
C ILE A 385 13.28 22.23 -6.68
N LYS A 386 14.43 22.29 -5.99
CA LYS A 386 15.19 21.08 -5.62
C LYS A 386 14.38 20.11 -4.77
N MET A 387 13.61 20.64 -3.83
CA MET A 387 12.79 19.84 -2.92
C MET A 387 11.66 19.10 -3.63
N ILE A 388 10.93 19.77 -4.53
CA ILE A 388 9.78 19.16 -5.22
C ILE A 388 10.19 18.24 -6.39
N PHE A 389 11.40 18.41 -6.93
CA PHE A 389 11.97 17.57 -7.98
C PHE A 389 13.03 16.59 -7.46
N ASP A 390 13.06 16.32 -6.15
CA ASP A 390 13.98 15.34 -5.59
C ASP A 390 13.53 13.90 -5.91
N VAL A 391 14.27 13.28 -6.84
CA VAL A 391 14.03 11.91 -7.29
C VAL A 391 14.27 10.90 -6.19
N GLU A 392 15.20 11.15 -5.25
CA GLU A 392 15.45 10.22 -4.14
C GLU A 392 14.28 10.19 -3.16
N SER A 393 13.72 11.36 -2.82
CA SER A 393 12.47 11.46 -2.04
C SER A 393 11.29 10.77 -2.75
N MET A 394 11.14 10.94 -4.06
CA MET A 394 10.10 10.24 -4.84
C MET A 394 10.28 8.71 -4.77
N LYS A 395 11.51 8.19 -4.90
CA LYS A 395 11.81 6.76 -4.73
C LYS A 395 11.45 6.28 -3.32
N LYS A 396 11.85 7.03 -2.30
CA LYS A 396 11.56 6.68 -0.90
C LYS A 396 10.05 6.59 -0.63
N ALA A 397 9.27 7.52 -1.17
CA ALA A 397 7.81 7.49 -1.07
C ALA A 397 7.19 6.24 -1.73
N MET A 398 7.71 5.81 -2.88
CA MET A 398 7.24 4.57 -3.52
C MET A 398 7.57 3.32 -2.70
N VAL A 399 8.74 3.27 -2.05
CA VAL A 399 9.10 2.15 -1.15
C VAL A 399 8.18 2.10 0.08
N GLU A 400 7.79 3.25 0.63
CA GLU A 400 6.80 3.32 1.73
C GLU A 400 5.46 2.68 1.35
N PHE A 401 5.08 2.76 0.07
CA PHE A 401 3.88 2.13 -0.47
C PHE A 401 4.05 0.65 -0.84
N GLU A 402 5.18 0.04 -0.48
CA GLU A 402 5.49 -1.35 -0.81
C GLU A 402 5.59 -1.58 -2.33
N ILE A 403 6.00 -0.57 -3.11
CA ILE A 403 6.20 -0.71 -4.56
C ILE A 403 7.63 -1.16 -4.85
N ASP A 404 7.76 -2.20 -5.68
CA ASP A 404 9.06 -2.72 -6.09
C ASP A 404 9.71 -1.81 -7.14
N LEU A 405 10.65 -0.96 -6.70
CA LEU A 405 11.38 -0.04 -7.58
C LEU A 405 12.29 -0.72 -8.62
N GLN A 406 12.74 -1.96 -8.38
CA GLN A 406 13.61 -2.68 -9.33
C GLN A 406 12.82 -3.19 -10.54
N LYS A 407 11.58 -3.62 -10.29
CA LYS A 407 10.68 -4.13 -11.32
C LYS A 407 9.77 -3.03 -11.87
N MET A 408 9.53 -1.97 -11.08
CA MET A 408 8.81 -0.75 -11.45
C MET A 408 9.65 0.52 -11.19
N PRO A 409 10.60 0.84 -12.08
CA PRO A 409 11.32 2.11 -12.02
C PRO A 409 10.38 3.32 -12.16
N LEU A 410 10.81 4.47 -11.65
CA LEU A 410 10.08 5.74 -11.73
C LEU A 410 9.64 6.09 -13.17
N GLY A 411 8.40 6.58 -13.29
CA GLY A 411 7.84 7.06 -14.55
C GLY A 411 7.50 5.98 -15.58
N LYS A 412 7.51 4.70 -15.18
CA LYS A 412 7.16 3.61 -16.10
C LYS A 412 5.72 3.13 -15.98
N LEU A 413 4.95 3.62 -15.01
CA LEU A 413 3.54 3.23 -14.86
C LEU A 413 2.67 4.09 -15.79
N SER A 414 2.01 3.47 -16.77
CA SER A 414 1.15 4.23 -17.67
C SER A 414 -0.04 4.82 -16.87
N LYS A 415 -0.46 6.05 -17.20
CA LYS A 415 -1.68 6.64 -16.64
C LYS A 415 -2.90 5.72 -16.81
N ARG A 416 -2.96 4.98 -17.91
CA ARG A 416 -4.02 3.99 -18.19
C ARG A 416 -4.00 2.82 -17.21
N GLN A 417 -2.81 2.36 -16.84
CA GLN A 417 -2.64 1.31 -15.83
C GLN A 417 -3.09 1.78 -14.45
N ILE A 418 -2.77 3.02 -14.06
CA ILE A 418 -3.27 3.62 -12.81
C ILE A 418 -4.79 3.75 -12.84
N GLN A 419 -5.38 4.25 -13.94
CA GLN A 419 -6.83 4.33 -14.12
C GLN A 419 -7.53 2.96 -14.03
N SER A 420 -6.93 1.93 -14.61
CA SER A 420 -7.44 0.56 -14.52
C SER A 420 -7.35 0.04 -13.07
N ALA A 421 -6.29 0.39 -12.33
CA ALA A 421 -6.15 0.04 -10.92
C ALA A 421 -7.21 0.73 -10.04
N TYR A 422 -7.53 2.00 -10.32
CA TYR A 422 -8.64 2.70 -9.66
C TYR A 422 -9.98 1.99 -9.87
N SER A 423 -10.27 1.59 -11.11
CA SER A 423 -11.51 0.85 -11.42
C SER A 423 -11.61 -0.44 -10.61
N ILE A 424 -10.51 -1.19 -10.50
CA ILE A 424 -10.47 -2.41 -9.69
C ILE A 424 -10.71 -2.08 -8.22
N LEU A 425 -10.07 -1.05 -7.66
CA LEU A 425 -10.29 -0.66 -6.26
C LEU A 425 -11.74 -0.21 -6.01
N ASN A 426 -12.40 0.40 -6.99
CA ASN A 426 -13.82 0.73 -6.92
C ASN A 426 -14.71 -0.53 -6.94
N GLU A 427 -14.41 -1.50 -7.80
CA GLU A 427 -15.08 -2.82 -7.78
C GLU A 427 -14.88 -3.53 -6.43
N VAL A 428 -13.66 -3.48 -5.85
CA VAL A 428 -13.37 -4.05 -4.52
C VAL A 428 -14.20 -3.36 -3.45
N GLN A 429 -14.24 -2.02 -3.47
CA GLN A 429 -14.98 -1.23 -2.49
C GLN A 429 -16.47 -1.59 -2.49
N GLN A 430 -17.07 -1.72 -3.68
CA GLN A 430 -18.46 -2.14 -3.84
C GLN A 430 -18.66 -3.55 -3.30
N ALA A 431 -17.79 -4.50 -3.67
CA ALA A 431 -17.86 -5.87 -3.18
C ALA A 431 -17.76 -5.97 -1.65
N VAL A 432 -16.90 -5.16 -1.01
CA VAL A 432 -16.79 -5.13 0.47
C VAL A 432 -18.03 -4.49 1.10
N SER A 433 -18.55 -3.41 0.52
CA SER A 433 -19.73 -2.70 1.05
C SER A 433 -21.00 -3.53 0.96
N ASP A 434 -21.17 -4.27 -0.14
CA ASP A 434 -22.34 -5.12 -0.40
C ASP A 434 -22.24 -6.51 0.27
N SER A 435 -21.22 -6.74 1.11
CA SER A 435 -20.92 -8.05 1.70
C SER A 435 -20.80 -9.16 0.65
N GLY A 436 -20.15 -8.85 -0.46
CA GLY A 436 -19.87 -9.77 -1.55
C GLY A 436 -19.04 -10.98 -1.12
N SER A 437 -19.07 -12.03 -1.93
CA SER A 437 -18.39 -13.29 -1.59
C SER A 437 -16.87 -13.09 -1.45
N GLU A 438 -16.24 -13.83 -0.52
CA GLU A 438 -14.78 -13.83 -0.37
C GLU A 438 -14.06 -14.18 -1.68
N SER A 439 -14.69 -15.04 -2.50
CA SER A 439 -14.20 -15.44 -3.82
C SER A 439 -14.08 -14.25 -4.79
N GLN A 440 -15.00 -13.29 -4.72
CA GLN A 440 -15.01 -12.08 -5.55
C GLN A 440 -13.94 -11.08 -5.06
N ILE A 441 -13.82 -10.90 -3.75
CA ILE A 441 -12.80 -10.03 -3.16
C ILE A 441 -11.39 -10.57 -3.46
N LEU A 442 -11.21 -11.89 -3.37
CA LEU A 442 -9.97 -12.57 -3.74
C LEU A 442 -9.62 -12.32 -5.21
N ASP A 443 -10.61 -12.38 -6.10
CA ASP A 443 -10.40 -12.13 -7.53
C ASP A 443 -9.92 -10.73 -7.83
N LEU A 444 -10.62 -9.75 -7.28
CA LEU A 444 -10.28 -8.35 -7.44
C LEU A 444 -8.93 -8.01 -6.81
N SER A 445 -8.59 -8.64 -5.67
CA SER A 445 -7.27 -8.52 -5.04
C SER A 445 -6.16 -9.08 -5.93
N ASN A 446 -6.34 -10.26 -6.53
CA ASN A 446 -5.37 -10.83 -7.49
C ASN A 446 -5.18 -9.91 -8.71
N ARG A 447 -6.27 -9.37 -9.26
CA ARG A 447 -6.24 -8.42 -10.38
C ARG A 447 -5.45 -7.15 -10.02
N PHE A 448 -5.74 -6.56 -8.85
CA PHE A 448 -5.06 -5.35 -8.38
C PHE A 448 -3.55 -5.55 -8.21
N TYR A 449 -3.12 -6.57 -7.47
CA TYR A 449 -1.69 -6.82 -7.23
C TYR A 449 -0.94 -7.34 -8.46
N THR A 450 -1.63 -7.95 -9.42
CA THR A 450 -1.01 -8.26 -10.71
C THR A 450 -0.77 -6.99 -11.50
N LEU A 451 -1.75 -6.07 -11.51
CA LEU A 451 -1.66 -4.81 -12.24
C LEU A 451 -0.66 -3.84 -11.60
N ILE A 452 -0.59 -3.79 -10.27
CA ILE A 452 0.37 -2.95 -9.55
C ILE A 452 1.29 -3.88 -8.75
N PRO A 453 2.49 -4.21 -9.25
CA PRO A 453 3.46 -5.02 -8.53
C PRO A 453 3.84 -4.43 -7.16
N HIS A 454 3.64 -5.22 -6.11
CA HIS A 454 4.00 -4.87 -4.75
C HIS A 454 5.09 -5.80 -4.21
N ASP A 455 5.94 -5.26 -3.36
CA ASP A 455 6.92 -6.00 -2.56
C ASP A 455 6.30 -6.38 -1.20
N PHE A 456 5.92 -7.66 -1.08
CA PHE A 456 5.49 -8.24 0.20
C PHE A 456 6.58 -9.10 0.86
N GLY A 457 7.83 -9.03 0.36
CA GLY A 457 8.90 -9.95 0.71
C GLY A 457 8.43 -11.40 0.59
N MET A 458 8.64 -12.21 1.63
CA MET A 458 8.18 -13.60 1.68
C MET A 458 6.71 -13.78 2.07
N LYS A 459 6.02 -12.72 2.50
CA LYS A 459 4.63 -12.81 2.94
C LYS A 459 3.69 -12.92 1.75
N LYS A 460 2.52 -13.53 1.98
CA LYS A 460 1.46 -13.54 0.96
C LYS A 460 0.91 -12.12 0.80
N PRO A 461 0.54 -11.70 -0.42
CA PRO A 461 -0.19 -10.45 -0.60
C PRO A 461 -1.48 -10.46 0.24
N PRO A 462 -1.79 -9.39 0.98
CA PRO A 462 -2.99 -9.32 1.81
C PRO A 462 -4.26 -9.22 0.95
N LEU A 463 -5.41 -9.62 1.50
CA LEU A 463 -6.70 -9.43 0.81
C LEU A 463 -7.19 -7.99 0.96
N LEU A 464 -7.83 -7.45 -0.08
CA LEU A 464 -8.45 -6.12 -0.05
C LEU A 464 -9.88 -6.21 0.54
N ASN A 465 -10.00 -6.62 1.80
CA ASN A 465 -11.29 -6.85 2.47
C ASN A 465 -11.67 -5.77 3.51
N ASN A 466 -10.84 -4.73 3.65
CA ASN A 466 -11.03 -3.66 4.63
C ASN A 466 -11.10 -2.30 3.92
N LEU A 467 -12.11 -1.48 4.24
CA LEU A 467 -12.32 -0.16 3.64
C LEU A 467 -11.15 0.80 3.92
N GLU A 468 -10.57 0.78 5.12
CA GLU A 468 -9.41 1.63 5.44
C GLU A 468 -8.18 1.23 4.63
N TYR A 469 -7.97 -0.08 4.42
CA TYR A 469 -6.87 -0.58 3.62
C TYR A 469 -7.05 -0.25 2.13
N ILE A 470 -8.28 -0.33 1.62
CA ILE A 470 -8.63 0.12 0.27
C ILE A 470 -8.33 1.61 0.13
N GLN A 471 -8.75 2.44 1.09
CA GLN A 471 -8.46 3.88 1.09
C GLN A 471 -6.94 4.16 1.06
N ALA A 472 -6.14 3.43 1.84
CA ALA A 472 -4.69 3.56 1.79
C ALA A 472 -4.12 3.24 0.40
N LYS A 473 -4.65 2.23 -0.29
CA LYS A 473 -4.26 1.89 -1.67
C LYS A 473 -4.75 2.90 -2.71
N VAL A 474 -5.84 3.61 -2.46
CA VAL A 474 -6.29 4.74 -3.30
C VAL A 474 -5.34 5.92 -3.17
N GLN A 475 -4.99 6.30 -1.94
CA GLN A 475 -4.01 7.34 -1.67
C GLN A 475 -2.65 6.99 -2.28
N MET A 476 -2.25 5.72 -2.25
CA MET A 476 -1.06 5.25 -2.97
C MET A 476 -1.15 5.55 -4.47
N LEU A 477 -2.26 5.21 -5.14
CA LEU A 477 -2.43 5.49 -6.58
C LEU A 477 -2.41 6.99 -6.88
N ASP A 478 -3.02 7.82 -6.03
CA ASP A 478 -3.00 9.29 -6.17
C ASP A 478 -1.55 9.81 -6.16
N ASN A 479 -0.75 9.36 -5.18
CA ASN A 479 0.66 9.74 -5.08
C ASN A 479 1.49 9.21 -6.25
N LEU A 480 1.24 7.98 -6.72
CA LEU A 480 1.92 7.42 -7.89
C LEU A 480 1.62 8.22 -9.17
N LEU A 481 0.38 8.69 -9.34
CA LEU A 481 0.01 9.54 -10.48
C LEU A 481 0.71 10.90 -10.42
N ASP A 482 0.80 11.50 -9.24
CA ASP A 482 1.53 12.77 -9.08
C ASP A 482 3.04 12.61 -9.31
N ILE A 483 3.64 11.52 -8.84
CA ILE A 483 5.04 11.17 -9.11
C ILE A 483 5.27 10.93 -10.62
N GLU A 484 4.36 10.25 -11.31
CA GLU A 484 4.44 10.08 -12.77
C GLU A 484 4.43 11.43 -13.48
N VAL A 485 3.52 12.33 -13.10
CA VAL A 485 3.46 13.69 -13.66
C VAL A 485 4.77 14.45 -13.39
N ALA A 486 5.28 14.40 -12.16
CA ALA A 486 6.54 15.06 -11.80
C ALA A 486 7.71 14.53 -12.63
N TYR A 487 7.77 13.21 -12.85
CA TYR A 487 8.80 12.57 -13.67
C TYR A 487 8.65 12.92 -15.16
N SER A 488 7.42 12.95 -15.67
CA SER A 488 7.11 13.34 -17.04
C SER A 488 7.48 14.82 -17.31
N LEU A 489 7.32 15.71 -16.33
CA LEU A 489 7.85 17.07 -16.40
C LEU A 489 9.38 17.07 -16.45
N LEU A 490 10.05 16.27 -15.61
CA LEU A 490 11.52 16.15 -15.65
C LEU A 490 12.01 15.68 -17.03
N ARG A 491 11.35 14.71 -17.67
CA ARG A 491 11.70 14.27 -19.03
C ARG A 491 11.45 15.31 -20.13
N GLY A 492 10.33 16.03 -20.07
CA GLY A 492 9.90 16.89 -21.18
C GLY A 492 10.59 18.26 -21.18
N GLY A 493 11.44 18.56 -22.16
CA GLY A 493 12.02 19.89 -22.40
C GLY A 493 13.20 19.85 -23.38
N ASN A 494 13.48 20.95 -24.09
CA ASN A 494 14.73 21.06 -24.84
C ASN A 494 15.88 21.25 -23.84
N ASP A 495 16.91 20.41 -23.93
CA ASP A 495 18.22 20.64 -23.29
C ASP A 495 18.87 21.86 -23.97
N ASP A 496 18.40 23.04 -23.60
CA ASP A 496 19.04 24.29 -23.98
C ASP A 496 20.28 24.45 -23.09
N GLY A 497 21.45 24.06 -23.63
CA GLY A 497 22.71 23.94 -22.88
C GLY A 497 23.19 25.23 -22.20
N ASP A 498 22.54 26.36 -22.49
CA ASP A 498 22.83 27.67 -21.90
C ASP A 498 22.05 27.95 -20.61
N LYS A 499 20.96 27.24 -20.31
CA LYS A 499 20.12 27.48 -19.11
C LYS A 499 20.52 26.58 -17.94
N ASP A 500 20.37 27.10 -16.72
CA ASP A 500 20.57 26.32 -15.51
C ASP A 500 19.45 25.26 -15.36
N PRO A 501 19.75 24.01 -14.97
CA PRO A 501 18.73 22.97 -14.76
C PRO A 501 17.57 23.39 -13.84
N ILE A 502 17.84 24.22 -12.83
CA ILE A 502 16.81 24.72 -11.91
C ILE A 502 15.85 25.66 -12.64
N ASP A 503 16.37 26.51 -13.52
CA ASP A 503 15.56 27.45 -14.30
C ASP A 503 14.67 26.69 -15.30
N ILE A 504 15.22 25.65 -15.94
CA ILE A 504 14.46 24.75 -16.82
C ILE A 504 13.31 24.09 -16.05
N ASN A 505 13.60 23.52 -14.87
CA ASN A 505 12.57 22.88 -14.04
C ASN A 505 11.53 23.88 -13.53
N TYR A 506 11.94 25.11 -13.21
CA TYR A 506 11.05 26.20 -12.82
C TYR A 506 10.09 26.58 -13.97
N GLU A 507 10.61 26.77 -15.19
CA GLU A 507 9.80 27.12 -16.37
C GLU A 507 8.73 26.04 -16.67
N LYS A 508 9.07 24.77 -16.48
CA LYS A 508 8.14 23.63 -16.67
C LYS A 508 6.95 23.65 -15.70
N LEU A 509 7.08 24.28 -14.54
CA LEU A 509 5.96 24.42 -13.59
C LEU A 509 4.90 25.41 -14.07
N LYS A 510 5.21 26.27 -15.04
CA LYS A 510 4.29 27.28 -15.58
C LYS A 510 3.60 28.08 -14.47
N THR A 511 4.37 28.45 -13.46
CA THR A 511 3.91 29.16 -12.26
C THR A 511 4.89 30.24 -11.91
N ASP A 512 4.41 31.48 -11.76
CA ASP A 512 5.19 32.58 -11.20
C ASP A 512 5.25 32.42 -9.68
N ILE A 513 6.46 32.28 -9.14
CA ILE A 513 6.69 32.10 -7.70
C ILE A 513 7.54 33.27 -7.20
N LYS A 514 7.00 34.00 -6.21
CA LYS A 514 7.68 35.14 -5.58
C LYS A 514 7.87 34.87 -4.09
N VAL A 515 9.06 35.16 -3.58
CA VAL A 515 9.31 35.08 -2.13
C VAL A 515 8.63 36.28 -1.47
N VAL A 516 7.77 36.01 -0.50
CA VAL A 516 7.13 37.05 0.31
C VAL A 516 8.12 37.52 1.37
N ASP A 517 8.27 38.84 1.48
CA ASP A 517 9.13 39.43 2.50
C ASP A 517 8.61 39.09 3.91
N LYS A 518 9.51 38.68 4.79
CA LYS A 518 9.19 38.18 6.14
C LYS A 518 8.60 39.26 7.04
N ASP A 519 8.89 40.52 6.75
CA ASP A 519 8.46 41.69 7.52
C ASP A 519 7.20 42.37 6.95
N SER A 520 6.71 41.90 5.79
CA SER A 520 5.48 42.38 5.18
C SER A 520 4.25 42.10 6.03
N GLU A 521 3.23 42.95 5.92
CA GLU A 521 1.95 42.75 6.62
C GLU A 521 1.25 41.45 6.19
N GLU A 522 1.35 41.06 4.92
CA GLU A 522 0.80 39.79 4.45
C GLU A 522 1.50 38.59 5.12
N ALA A 523 2.83 38.63 5.30
CA ALA A 523 3.55 37.57 6.00
C ALA A 523 3.19 37.51 7.48
N LYS A 524 2.96 38.64 8.14
CA LYS A 524 2.51 38.69 9.54
C LYS A 524 1.15 38.03 9.70
N ILE A 525 0.19 38.36 8.83
CA ILE A 525 -1.15 37.74 8.84
C ILE A 525 -1.04 36.23 8.63
N ILE A 526 -0.26 35.77 7.65
CA ILE A 526 -0.10 34.34 7.35
C ILE A 526 0.56 33.60 8.53
N LYS A 527 1.63 34.16 9.12
CA LYS A 527 2.29 33.58 10.31
C LYS A 527 1.32 33.49 11.49
N GLN A 528 0.51 34.51 11.69
CA GLN A 528 -0.52 34.52 12.74
C GLN A 528 -1.60 33.47 12.46
N TYR A 529 -1.99 33.29 11.19
CA TYR A 529 -2.97 32.28 10.79
C TYR A 529 -2.46 30.86 11.09
N VAL A 530 -1.20 30.57 10.76
CA VAL A 530 -0.54 29.30 11.10
C VAL A 530 -0.52 29.09 12.62
N LYS A 531 -0.20 30.13 13.40
CA LYS A 531 -0.12 30.02 14.85
C LYS A 531 -1.49 29.77 15.49
N ASN A 532 -2.50 30.55 15.12
CA ASN A 532 -3.82 30.53 15.78
C ASN A 532 -4.64 29.29 15.44
N THR A 533 -4.46 28.76 14.23
CA THR A 533 -5.27 27.64 13.72
C THR A 533 -4.57 26.29 13.85
N HIS A 534 -3.60 26.21 14.77
CA HIS A 534 -3.04 24.95 15.21
C HIS A 534 -4.01 24.25 16.16
N ALA A 535 -4.63 23.16 15.71
CA ALA A 535 -5.51 22.36 16.53
C ALA A 535 -4.83 21.85 17.81
N ALA A 536 -5.55 21.93 18.94
CA ALA A 536 -5.07 21.47 20.24
C ALA A 536 -4.89 19.93 20.32
N THR A 537 -5.65 19.17 19.53
CA THR A 537 -5.54 17.70 19.47
C THR A 537 -4.33 17.22 18.66
N HIS A 538 -3.76 18.06 17.80
CA HIS A 538 -2.60 17.72 16.97
C HIS A 538 -1.28 18.12 17.67
N ASN A 539 -1.11 17.75 18.94
CA ASN A 539 -0.03 18.27 19.79
C ASN A 539 1.34 17.56 19.61
N ALA A 540 1.43 16.54 18.75
CA ALA A 540 2.64 15.75 18.49
C ALA A 540 3.79 16.55 17.86
N TYR A 541 3.47 17.67 17.21
CA TYR A 541 4.45 18.59 16.62
C TYR A 541 3.99 20.04 16.78
N ASP A 542 4.94 20.97 16.66
CA ASP A 542 4.67 22.39 16.46
C ASP A 542 5.14 22.83 15.07
N LEU A 543 4.42 23.77 14.45
CA LEU A 543 4.73 24.28 13.12
C LEU A 543 5.55 25.57 13.18
N LYS A 544 6.67 25.60 12.44
CA LYS A 544 7.47 26.81 12.21
C LYS A 544 7.44 27.18 10.74
N VAL A 545 7.01 28.40 10.43
CA VAL A 545 7.09 28.95 9.07
C VAL A 545 8.54 29.24 8.71
N VAL A 546 9.03 28.63 7.62
CA VAL A 546 10.40 28.83 7.10
C VAL A 546 10.38 29.92 6.03
N ASP A 547 9.59 29.69 4.99
CA ASP A 547 9.43 30.57 3.83
C ASP A 547 7.95 30.63 3.42
N ILE A 548 7.54 31.79 2.89
CA ILE A 548 6.22 32.02 2.31
C ILE A 548 6.45 32.44 0.87
N PHE A 549 5.79 31.75 -0.05
CA PHE A 549 5.83 32.04 -1.47
C PHE A 549 4.45 32.48 -1.93
N ARG A 550 4.38 33.58 -2.68
CA ARG A 550 3.20 33.93 -3.46
C ARG A 550 3.30 33.22 -4.80
N ILE A 551 2.25 32.51 -5.18
CA ILE A 551 2.20 31.71 -6.40
C ILE A 551 1.09 32.21 -7.33
N GLU A 552 1.37 32.25 -8.63
CA GLU A 552 0.41 32.56 -9.67
C GLU A 552 0.60 31.59 -10.85
N ARG A 553 -0.31 30.62 -10.95
CA ARG A 553 -0.31 29.63 -12.02
C ARG A 553 -0.81 30.20 -13.33
N GLU A 554 -0.17 29.82 -14.43
CA GLU A 554 -0.62 30.17 -15.78
C GLU A 554 -2.06 29.69 -16.03
N GLY A 555 -2.94 30.60 -16.47
CA GLY A 555 -4.34 30.31 -16.78
C GLY A 555 -5.29 30.21 -15.58
N GLU A 556 -4.79 30.10 -14.34
CA GLU A 556 -5.63 29.88 -13.15
C GLU A 556 -6.47 31.12 -12.81
N SER A 557 -5.87 32.31 -12.87
CA SER A 557 -6.56 33.59 -12.70
C SER A 557 -7.69 33.80 -13.72
N GLN A 558 -7.51 33.37 -14.97
CA GLN A 558 -8.51 33.45 -16.03
C GLN A 558 -9.66 32.48 -15.76
N ARG A 559 -9.35 31.22 -15.40
CA ARG A 559 -10.34 30.19 -15.06
C ARG A 559 -11.17 30.57 -13.83
N TYR A 560 -10.56 31.22 -12.85
CA TYR A 560 -11.20 31.67 -11.62
C TYR A 560 -12.07 32.93 -11.79
N LYS A 561 -11.89 33.69 -12.89
CA LYS A 561 -12.57 34.97 -13.12
C LYS A 561 -14.10 34.94 -12.93
N PRO A 562 -14.84 33.90 -13.38
CA PRO A 562 -16.29 33.80 -13.14
C PRO A 562 -16.66 33.74 -11.66
N PHE A 563 -15.80 33.14 -10.83
CA PHE A 563 -16.03 32.93 -9.40
C PHE A 563 -15.61 34.13 -8.54
N LYS A 564 -14.92 35.13 -9.10
CA LYS A 564 -14.62 36.39 -8.37
C LYS A 564 -15.88 37.14 -7.95
N GLN A 565 -16.99 36.98 -8.69
CA GLN A 565 -18.28 37.60 -8.35
C GLN A 565 -19.07 36.80 -7.32
N LEU A 566 -18.70 35.53 -7.09
CA LEU A 566 -19.33 34.70 -6.07
C LEU A 566 -18.95 35.23 -4.68
N HIS A 567 -19.93 35.33 -3.79
CA HIS A 567 -19.72 35.74 -2.39
C HIS A 567 -19.04 34.63 -1.59
N ASN A 568 -18.69 34.91 -0.32
CA ASN A 568 -18.07 33.95 0.59
C ASN A 568 -16.80 33.32 -0.01
N ARG A 569 -15.78 34.16 -0.21
CA ARG A 569 -14.46 33.73 -0.69
C ARG A 569 -13.51 33.71 0.49
N GLN A 570 -12.98 32.54 0.78
CA GLN A 570 -12.14 32.33 1.95
C GLN A 570 -10.77 31.81 1.56
N LEU A 571 -9.78 32.17 2.36
CA LEU A 571 -8.41 31.75 2.22
C LEU A 571 -8.18 30.52 3.12
N LEU A 572 -8.11 29.34 2.51
CA LEU A 572 -8.15 28.05 3.22
C LEU A 572 -6.91 27.19 2.95
N TRP A 573 -6.60 26.32 3.91
CA TRP A 573 -5.42 25.46 3.90
C TRP A 573 -5.66 24.16 3.12
N HIS A 574 -4.68 23.78 2.30
CA HIS A 574 -4.62 22.46 1.67
C HIS A 574 -3.21 21.89 1.83
N GLY A 575 -3.11 20.67 2.37
CA GLY A 575 -1.83 19.99 2.55
C GLY A 575 -1.76 18.74 1.69
N SER A 576 -0.55 18.39 1.27
CA SER A 576 -0.26 17.22 0.45
C SER A 576 1.19 16.80 0.68
N ARG A 577 1.56 15.58 0.27
CA ARG A 577 2.96 15.13 0.27
C ARG A 577 3.80 16.03 -0.63
N THR A 578 5.04 16.31 -0.23
CA THR A 578 6.00 17.14 -0.99
C THR A 578 6.17 16.67 -2.44
N THR A 579 6.15 15.35 -2.68
CA THR A 579 6.25 14.72 -4.01
C THR A 579 5.15 15.18 -4.98
N ASN A 580 4.01 15.62 -4.46
CA ASN A 580 2.85 15.97 -5.29
C ASN A 580 2.88 17.42 -5.76
N PHE A 581 3.71 18.28 -5.14
CA PHE A 581 3.73 19.71 -5.43
C PHE A 581 4.23 20.04 -6.84
N ALA A 582 5.08 19.21 -7.45
CA ALA A 582 5.45 19.39 -8.86
C ALA A 582 4.22 19.26 -9.78
N GLY A 583 3.36 18.27 -9.52
CA GLY A 583 2.08 18.09 -10.21
C GLY A 583 1.07 19.21 -9.91
N ILE A 584 0.94 19.60 -8.63
CA ILE A 584 0.00 20.64 -8.22
C ILE A 584 0.39 22.01 -8.78
N LEU A 585 1.68 22.38 -8.76
CA LEU A 585 2.13 23.66 -9.31
C LEU A 585 1.98 23.68 -10.84
N SER A 586 2.24 22.57 -11.55
CA SER A 586 2.12 22.53 -13.01
C SER A 586 0.68 22.39 -13.53
N GLN A 587 -0.18 21.61 -12.87
CA GLN A 587 -1.54 21.30 -13.35
C GLN A 587 -2.68 21.83 -12.47
N GLY A 588 -2.39 22.21 -11.23
CA GLY A 588 -3.36 22.68 -10.25
C GLY A 588 -3.90 21.55 -9.38
N LEU A 589 -4.75 21.88 -8.42
CA LEU A 589 -5.49 20.87 -7.65
C LEU A 589 -6.51 20.17 -8.55
N ARG A 590 -6.56 18.84 -8.48
CA ARG A 590 -7.39 17.98 -9.31
C ARG A 590 -8.41 17.25 -8.45
N ILE A 591 -9.59 17.03 -9.03
CA ILE A 591 -10.59 16.12 -8.43
C ILE A 591 -10.19 14.70 -8.82
N ALA A 592 -10.34 13.76 -7.88
CA ALA A 592 -10.09 12.36 -8.13
C ALA A 592 -10.84 11.87 -9.38
N PRO A 593 -10.23 11.03 -10.23
CA PRO A 593 -10.81 10.63 -11.50
C PRO A 593 -12.10 9.81 -11.30
N PRO A 594 -13.03 9.76 -12.27
CA PRO A 594 -14.30 9.04 -12.16
C PRO A 594 -14.15 7.56 -11.78
N GLU A 595 -13.05 6.93 -12.19
CA GLU A 595 -12.75 5.52 -11.93
C GLU A 595 -12.32 5.24 -10.48
N ALA A 596 -11.85 6.25 -9.74
CA ALA A 596 -11.43 6.08 -8.35
C ALA A 596 -12.62 5.68 -7.45
N PRO A 597 -12.43 4.81 -6.44
CA PRO A 597 -13.43 4.61 -5.40
C PRO A 597 -13.75 5.91 -4.67
N VAL A 598 -14.91 5.96 -4.03
CA VAL A 598 -15.32 7.13 -3.21
C VAL A 598 -15.04 6.93 -1.73
N THR A 599 -14.77 5.68 -1.31
CA THR A 599 -14.32 5.38 0.05
C THR A 599 -13.06 6.16 0.39
N GLY A 600 -13.11 6.86 1.52
CA GLY A 600 -12.07 7.76 1.99
C GLY A 600 -12.34 9.24 1.72
N TYR A 601 -13.28 9.58 0.84
CA TYR A 601 -13.77 10.94 0.66
C TYR A 601 -15.07 11.13 1.42
N MET A 602 -14.98 11.76 2.60
CA MET A 602 -16.10 11.91 3.54
C MET A 602 -17.35 12.60 2.96
N PHE A 603 -17.16 13.38 1.90
CA PHE A 603 -18.17 14.17 1.22
C PHE A 603 -18.15 13.97 -0.30
N GLY A 604 -17.66 12.83 -0.78
CA GLY A 604 -17.51 12.56 -2.21
C GLY A 604 -16.29 13.22 -2.86
N LYS A 605 -16.07 12.96 -4.14
CA LYS A 605 -14.87 13.42 -4.85
C LYS A 605 -14.91 14.94 -5.07
N GLY A 606 -13.98 15.66 -4.45
CA GLY A 606 -13.83 17.10 -4.59
C GLY A 606 -12.45 17.55 -4.14
N ILE A 607 -12.20 18.87 -4.16
CA ILE A 607 -10.99 19.45 -3.59
C ILE A 607 -11.29 19.83 -2.15
N TYR A 608 -10.54 19.24 -1.22
CA TYR A 608 -10.71 19.42 0.21
C TYR A 608 -9.80 20.52 0.76
N PHE A 609 -10.38 21.40 1.56
CA PHE A 609 -9.70 22.45 2.29
C PHE A 609 -10.10 22.43 3.77
N ALA A 610 -9.25 23.01 4.62
CA ALA A 610 -9.53 23.22 6.03
C ALA A 610 -9.24 24.67 6.44
N ASP A 611 -9.92 25.13 7.47
CA ASP A 611 -9.65 26.41 8.16
C ASP A 611 -8.63 26.24 9.30
N MET A 612 -8.26 25.00 9.63
CA MET A 612 -7.23 24.67 10.62
C MET A 612 -5.94 24.19 9.95
N VAL A 613 -4.83 24.92 10.12
CA VAL A 613 -3.57 24.60 9.43
C VAL A 613 -3.06 23.20 9.78
N SER A 614 -3.16 22.78 11.05
CA SER A 614 -2.58 21.50 11.47
C SER A 614 -3.34 20.30 10.92
N LYS A 615 -4.64 20.47 10.60
CA LYS A 615 -5.42 19.43 9.91
C LYS A 615 -4.90 19.21 8.49
N SER A 616 -4.66 20.30 7.75
CA SER A 616 -4.05 20.20 6.42
C SER A 616 -2.59 19.74 6.51
N ALA A 617 -1.83 20.16 7.52
CA ALA A 617 -0.43 19.80 7.71
C ALA A 617 -0.21 18.29 7.93
N ASN A 618 -1.18 17.55 8.48
CA ASN A 618 -1.09 16.09 8.61
C ASN A 618 -0.98 15.38 7.24
N TYR A 619 -1.53 15.97 6.17
CA TYR A 619 -1.41 15.42 4.81
C TYR A 619 -0.03 15.63 4.19
N CYS A 620 0.87 16.36 4.84
CA CYS A 620 2.25 16.49 4.37
C CYS A 620 3.08 15.22 4.57
N HIS A 621 2.66 14.31 5.46
CA HIS A 621 3.38 13.09 5.85
C HIS A 621 4.87 13.33 6.18
N THR A 622 5.16 14.40 6.93
CA THR A 622 6.52 14.66 7.42
C THR A 622 6.89 13.69 8.54
N SER A 623 8.17 13.65 8.90
CA SER A 623 8.68 12.82 10.00
C SER A 623 9.79 13.53 10.76
N GLN A 624 10.28 12.94 11.86
CA GLN A 624 11.45 13.48 12.56
C GLN A 624 12.71 13.49 11.67
N ALA A 625 12.86 12.49 10.80
CA ALA A 625 13.98 12.38 9.87
C ALA A 625 13.86 13.35 8.69
N ASP A 626 12.63 13.67 8.29
CA ASP A 626 12.33 14.64 7.23
C ASP A 626 11.22 15.61 7.68
N PRO A 627 11.60 16.67 8.44
CA PRO A 627 10.64 17.53 9.13
C PRO A 627 10.12 18.68 8.27
N ILE A 628 10.52 18.80 7.00
CA ILE A 628 10.09 19.91 6.15
C ILE A 628 8.90 19.47 5.29
N GLY A 629 7.81 20.23 5.34
CA GLY A 629 6.62 20.00 4.53
C GLY A 629 6.14 21.27 3.84
N LEU A 630 5.30 21.08 2.84
CA LEU A 630 4.69 22.14 2.05
C LEU A 630 3.18 22.17 2.30
N VAL A 631 2.61 23.37 2.46
CA VAL A 631 1.17 23.58 2.62
C VAL A 631 0.72 24.73 1.73
N LEU A 632 -0.38 24.55 1.01
CA LEU A 632 -1.01 25.57 0.18
C LEU A 632 -2.02 26.38 0.96
N LEU A 633 -2.15 27.63 0.53
CA LEU A 633 -3.22 28.50 0.92
C LEU A 633 -3.92 29.02 -0.35
N GLY A 634 -5.15 28.56 -0.55
CA GLY A 634 -5.94 28.85 -1.74
C GLY A 634 -7.08 29.82 -1.43
N GLU A 635 -7.33 30.75 -2.33
CA GLU A 635 -8.58 31.50 -2.39
C GLU A 635 -9.64 30.57 -2.96
N VAL A 636 -10.63 30.21 -2.15
CA VAL A 636 -11.70 29.28 -2.50
C VAL A 636 -13.02 30.03 -2.49
N ALA A 637 -13.70 30.04 -3.64
CA ALA A 637 -15.01 30.67 -3.79
C ALA A 637 -16.11 29.70 -3.35
N LEU A 638 -16.50 29.77 -2.08
CA LEU A 638 -17.44 28.81 -1.47
C LEU A 638 -18.90 29.12 -1.83
N GLY A 639 -19.24 30.40 -1.99
CA GLY A 639 -20.62 30.83 -2.21
C GLY A 639 -21.58 30.29 -1.15
N ASN A 640 -22.77 29.88 -1.60
CA ASN A 640 -23.72 29.16 -0.75
C ASN A 640 -23.24 27.73 -0.44
N MET A 641 -22.82 27.50 0.80
CA MET A 641 -22.37 26.20 1.29
C MET A 641 -23.54 25.27 1.62
N TYR A 642 -23.38 23.99 1.33
CA TYR A 642 -24.24 22.91 1.83
C TYR A 642 -23.61 22.33 3.09
N GLU A 643 -24.23 22.56 4.24
CA GLU A 643 -23.66 22.20 5.54
C GLU A 643 -24.07 20.79 5.96
N LEU A 644 -23.10 19.98 6.38
CA LEU A 644 -23.29 18.58 6.75
C LEU A 644 -22.57 18.27 8.07
N LYS A 645 -23.23 17.51 8.94
CA LYS A 645 -22.67 17.07 10.24
C LYS A 645 -22.05 15.68 10.18
N ASN A 646 -22.48 14.85 9.23
CA ASN A 646 -22.05 13.47 9.08
C ASN A 646 -21.53 13.23 7.67
N ALA A 647 -20.66 12.23 7.52
CA ALA A 647 -20.19 11.77 6.23
C ALA A 647 -21.39 11.48 5.30
N SER A 648 -21.33 11.98 4.07
CA SER A 648 -22.39 11.79 3.10
C SER A 648 -21.79 11.79 1.70
N HIS A 649 -22.10 10.77 0.91
CA HIS A 649 -21.56 10.62 -0.42
C HIS A 649 -22.23 11.60 -1.41
N ILE A 650 -21.64 12.78 -1.60
CA ILE A 650 -22.17 13.80 -2.51
C ILE A 650 -21.71 13.53 -3.95
N THR A 651 -22.66 13.24 -4.84
CA THR A 651 -22.43 13.16 -6.29
C THR A 651 -22.86 14.43 -7.02
N LYS A 652 -23.85 15.14 -6.46
CA LYS A 652 -24.40 16.37 -7.01
C LYS A 652 -24.85 17.29 -5.87
N LEU A 653 -24.50 18.57 -5.98
CA LEU A 653 -24.91 19.58 -5.03
C LEU A 653 -26.42 19.89 -5.14
N PRO A 654 -27.09 20.18 -4.01
CA PRO A 654 -28.44 20.72 -4.03
C PRO A 654 -28.53 22.02 -4.84
N LYS A 655 -29.70 22.30 -5.42
CA LYS A 655 -29.91 23.51 -6.24
C LYS A 655 -29.55 24.77 -5.45
N GLY A 656 -28.74 25.64 -6.06
CA GLY A 656 -28.31 26.91 -5.46
C GLY A 656 -27.16 26.81 -4.45
N LYS A 657 -26.60 25.61 -4.24
CA LYS A 657 -25.37 25.38 -3.47
C LYS A 657 -24.17 25.24 -4.40
N HIS A 658 -23.02 25.74 -3.97
CA HIS A 658 -21.79 25.79 -4.79
C HIS A 658 -20.65 24.94 -4.20
N SER A 659 -20.68 24.70 -2.89
CA SER A 659 -19.68 23.94 -2.13
C SER A 659 -20.34 23.19 -0.97
N VAL A 660 -19.60 22.31 -0.31
CA VAL A 660 -20.00 21.62 0.93
C VAL A 660 -19.13 22.11 2.09
N LYS A 661 -19.75 22.26 3.26
CA LYS A 661 -19.07 22.49 4.53
C LYS A 661 -19.36 21.34 5.49
N GLY A 662 -18.33 20.56 5.81
CA GLY A 662 -18.36 19.64 6.94
C GLY A 662 -18.26 20.44 8.24
N LEU A 663 -19.28 20.37 9.11
CA LEU A 663 -19.34 21.11 10.36
C LEU A 663 -18.56 20.39 11.46
N GLY A 664 -17.45 20.96 11.91
CA GLY A 664 -16.63 20.41 12.99
C GLY A 664 -17.01 20.92 14.38
N LYS A 665 -16.57 20.21 15.43
CA LYS A 665 -16.71 20.63 16.83
C LYS A 665 -15.88 21.87 17.17
N THR A 666 -14.81 22.11 16.44
CA THR A 666 -13.92 23.26 16.60
C THR A 666 -13.71 23.98 15.27
N ALA A 667 -13.76 25.30 15.30
CA ALA A 667 -13.51 26.19 14.18
C ALA A 667 -12.78 27.46 14.67
N PRO A 668 -12.08 28.20 13.79
CA PRO A 668 -11.56 29.51 14.13
C PRO A 668 -12.67 30.44 14.62
N ASP A 669 -12.36 31.27 15.62
CA ASP A 669 -13.27 32.30 16.12
C ASP A 669 -13.65 33.28 14.97
N PRO A 670 -14.94 33.34 14.59
CA PRO A 670 -15.38 34.16 13.47
C PRO A 670 -15.21 35.66 13.75
N THR A 671 -15.15 36.10 15.01
CA THR A 671 -15.00 37.52 15.38
C THR A 671 -13.60 38.07 15.10
N ALA A 672 -12.61 37.17 14.99
CA ALA A 672 -11.23 37.50 14.66
C ALA A 672 -10.90 37.30 13.17
N THR A 673 -11.91 37.10 12.32
CA THR A 673 -11.73 37.02 10.86
C THR A 673 -11.17 38.34 10.33
N THR A 674 -10.15 38.27 9.49
CA THR A 674 -9.56 39.43 8.81
C THR A 674 -9.67 39.29 7.30
N THR A 675 -9.20 40.28 6.55
CA THR A 675 -9.18 40.23 5.08
C THR A 675 -7.77 40.41 4.54
N LEU A 676 -7.40 39.59 3.55
CA LEU A 676 -6.15 39.73 2.81
C LEU A 676 -6.48 39.77 1.31
N GLY A 677 -6.19 40.90 0.64
CA GLY A 677 -6.49 41.07 -0.78
C GLY A 677 -7.98 40.97 -1.15
N GLY A 678 -8.88 41.36 -0.23
CA GLY A 678 -10.33 41.27 -0.45
C GLY A 678 -10.93 39.86 -0.29
N VAL A 679 -10.18 38.95 0.34
CA VAL A 679 -10.57 37.57 0.66
C VAL A 679 -10.59 37.41 2.17
N GLU A 680 -11.58 36.71 2.71
CA GLU A 680 -11.69 36.44 4.15
C GLU A 680 -10.62 35.43 4.60
N VAL A 681 -9.99 35.72 5.73
CA VAL A 681 -9.00 34.86 6.39
C VAL A 681 -9.54 34.53 7.79
N PRO A 682 -9.96 33.28 8.06
CA PRO A 682 -10.49 32.88 9.36
C PRO A 682 -9.34 32.73 10.38
N LEU A 683 -8.79 33.87 10.80
CA LEU A 683 -7.56 34.01 11.60
C LEU A 683 -7.76 33.69 13.09
N GLY A 684 -9.00 33.50 13.53
CA GLY A 684 -9.33 33.28 14.94
C GLY A 684 -8.65 32.06 15.54
N ASN A 685 -8.50 32.06 16.87
CA ASN A 685 -8.10 30.87 17.59
C ASN A 685 -9.23 29.83 17.52
N GLY A 686 -8.87 28.54 17.57
CA GLY A 686 -9.87 27.47 17.57
C GLY A 686 -10.77 27.54 18.82
N ILE A 687 -12.08 27.73 18.60
CA ILE A 687 -13.12 27.72 19.64
C ILE A 687 -14.13 26.59 19.36
N SER A 688 -14.89 26.21 20.38
CA SER A 688 -16.00 25.28 20.18
C SER A 688 -17.10 25.92 19.34
N THR A 689 -17.62 25.18 18.36
CA THR A 689 -18.73 25.63 17.50
C THR A 689 -20.10 25.46 18.15
N GLY A 690 -20.18 24.77 19.30
CA GLY A 690 -21.45 24.38 19.92
C GLY A 690 -22.16 23.21 19.22
N ILE A 691 -21.60 22.67 18.14
CA ILE A 691 -22.15 21.55 17.38
C ILE A 691 -21.57 20.25 17.93
N ASN A 692 -22.32 19.57 18.80
CA ASN A 692 -21.87 18.32 19.43
C ASN A 692 -22.27 17.07 18.64
N ASP A 693 -23.31 17.15 17.82
CA ASP A 693 -23.89 16.06 17.02
C ASP A 693 -23.23 15.95 15.63
N THR A 694 -21.90 16.01 15.60
CA THR A 694 -21.07 15.86 14.39
C THR A 694 -19.98 14.81 14.61
N CYS A 695 -19.64 14.08 13.56
CA CYS A 695 -18.51 13.16 13.55
C CYS A 695 -17.17 13.85 13.21
N LEU A 696 -17.17 15.16 12.94
CA LEU A 696 -15.98 15.94 12.60
C LEU A 696 -15.41 16.69 13.81
N LEU A 697 -14.10 16.60 14.03
CA LEU A 697 -13.42 17.44 15.03
C LEU A 697 -13.23 18.88 14.56
N TYR A 698 -12.94 19.08 13.28
CA TYR A 698 -12.67 20.36 12.65
C TYR A 698 -13.42 20.47 11.32
N ASN A 699 -13.69 21.70 10.87
CA ASN A 699 -14.40 21.93 9.62
C ASN A 699 -13.67 21.33 8.40
N GLU A 700 -14.44 21.10 7.35
CA GLU A 700 -13.94 20.83 5.99
C GLU A 700 -14.72 21.66 4.99
N TYR A 701 -14.04 22.11 3.95
CA TYR A 701 -14.64 22.85 2.84
C TYR A 701 -14.31 22.09 1.56
N ILE A 702 -15.34 21.74 0.81
CA ILE A 702 -15.21 20.91 -0.39
C ILE A 702 -15.83 21.65 -1.55
N VAL A 703 -15.03 21.81 -2.61
CA VAL A 703 -15.50 22.32 -3.91
C VAL A 703 -15.44 21.20 -4.96
N TYR A 704 -16.44 21.17 -5.83
CA TYR A 704 -16.63 20.14 -6.85
C TYR A 704 -16.33 20.66 -8.27
N ASP A 705 -15.82 21.90 -8.36
CA ASP A 705 -15.32 22.50 -9.60
C ASP A 705 -13.93 23.08 -9.31
N VAL A 706 -12.94 22.61 -10.09
CA VAL A 706 -11.54 23.07 -10.00
C VAL A 706 -11.40 24.57 -10.27
N ALA A 707 -12.35 25.18 -10.99
CA ALA A 707 -12.36 26.60 -11.29
C ALA A 707 -12.74 27.48 -10.08
N GLN A 708 -13.30 26.90 -9.01
CA GLN A 708 -13.60 27.61 -7.74
C GLN A 708 -12.35 27.87 -6.89
N VAL A 709 -11.19 27.36 -7.30
CA VAL A 709 -9.93 27.47 -6.56
C VAL A 709 -8.94 28.35 -7.31
N ASN A 710 -8.31 29.25 -6.57
CA ASN A 710 -7.17 30.06 -7.03
C ASN A 710 -6.06 30.00 -5.99
N LEU A 711 -4.97 29.29 -6.29
CA LEU A 711 -3.87 29.13 -5.34
C LEU A 711 -3.12 30.45 -5.19
N LYS A 712 -2.91 30.90 -3.94
CA LYS A 712 -2.31 32.21 -3.66
C LYS A 712 -0.95 32.11 -3.02
N TYR A 713 -0.83 31.25 -2.02
CA TYR A 713 0.40 31.09 -1.27
C TYR A 713 0.78 29.63 -1.13
N LEU A 714 2.09 29.40 -1.12
CA LEU A 714 2.74 28.14 -0.79
C LEU A 714 3.64 28.41 0.41
N LEU A 715 3.46 27.64 1.48
CA LEU A 715 4.23 27.77 2.69
C LEU A 715 5.17 26.58 2.83
N LYS A 716 6.43 26.88 3.16
CA LYS A 716 7.41 25.90 3.61
C LYS A 716 7.42 25.89 5.13
N LEU A 717 7.00 24.78 5.72
CA LEU A 717 6.86 24.61 7.16
C LEU A 717 7.87 23.59 7.68
N LYS A 718 8.45 23.86 8.84
CA LYS A 718 9.22 22.89 9.62
C LYS A 718 8.37 22.36 10.77
N PHE A 719 8.22 21.04 10.82
CA PHE A 719 7.53 20.31 11.85
C PHE A 719 8.53 19.99 12.97
N ASN A 720 8.34 20.61 14.13
CA ASN A 720 9.14 20.33 15.31
C ASN A 720 8.41 19.28 16.13
N TYR A 721 8.69 18.01 15.84
CA TYR A 721 8.13 16.89 16.59
C TYR A 721 8.61 16.91 18.05
N LYS A 722 7.68 16.71 18.97
CA LYS A 722 8.00 16.57 20.39
C LYS A 722 8.50 15.15 20.60
N THR A 723 9.80 14.98 20.76
CA THR A 723 10.39 13.69 21.14
C THR A 723 9.90 13.36 22.54
N SER A 724 8.91 12.48 22.63
CA SER A 724 8.53 11.90 23.91
C SER A 724 9.67 10.97 24.31
N LEU A 725 10.54 11.42 25.22
CA LEU A 725 11.53 10.60 25.91
C LEU A 725 10.78 9.57 26.76
N TRP A 726 10.49 8.40 26.18
CA TRP A 726 10.09 7.21 26.94
C TRP A 726 10.75 5.99 26.31
#